data_AF-A0A367ZG54-F1
#
_entry.id   AF-A0A367ZG54-F1
#
_cell.length_a   1.000
_cell.length_b   1.000
_cell.length_c   1.000
_cell.angle_alpha   90.00
_cell.angle_beta   90.00
_cell.angle_gamma   90.00
#
_symmetry.space_group_name_H-M   'P 1'
#
loop_
_entity.id
_entity.type
_entity.pdbx_description
1 polymer ?
#
loop_
_entity_poly.entity_id
_entity_poly.type
_entity_poly.pdbx_seq_one_letter_code
_entity_poly.pdbx_strand_id
1 'polypeptide(L)'
;MHYLNHRFDLLGSGPVKVYHGMVCRGLEGYRYEAAEKVVPDRKGEWLVGRINPANLKESQRIWGLIGPDYTPIDWQLDFKSGYRWRENVWYRDIKFGHLLGVDVKVPWELGRMQHLPHLAWAYGHAQRGMDGFDKPQRYLKEFRNQVLDFIATNPPRWGVNWACTMDVAIRIANWLVAHDLFKAFGAQFDDEFEKVFHRSVYEHGRHIIENLEWSPKFRSNHYLANIVGLLFVSVYLPCNRETNAWLAFSVQELIKEVKNQFNEDGSNFEASTSYHRLSAELVIYAMALAVGLSEEKRQALKNYDHTVINRLPKLAPPPLPTYPLSRAQGASPFPDWYLLRVERMGEFTMQISKPNHHVPQIGDNDSGRFLKLFPAYRKMTIGEAKARYANLRDYNELPDDQIYWMEDVLDHRHLVAAINGLLDRVDFAAFAGDVAGLETKMIAALSRGVKVDSTHHRRNTNDATYSEIYIGEQTNYKQLASQLSKRSASILVTQFPARNSGLRDDLRTIAFPDFGLYLFRSKRFYLAVRCGLSGREYLGGHAHNDQLTIELMIDGETLLVDPGTYLYTPIPQKRNAYRSVRAHFTPQVDGKEPGNFSKGLFRNGGNPKAQVLYFGKEGFIGTHVGFGFPVFRQIVIEDSSVIVKDISIKDELLQIRPRTVPFSPGYGVVEIETNA
;
A
#
# COMPACT_ATOMS: atom_id res chain seq x y z
N MET A 1 1.62 -12.87 21.04
CA MET A 1 0.69 -13.97 21.40
C MET A 1 -0.28 -14.36 20.27
N HIS A 2 -0.76 -13.43 19.43
CA HIS A 2 -1.77 -13.73 18.40
C HIS A 2 -1.30 -14.71 17.30
N TYR A 3 -0.18 -14.43 16.63
CA TYR A 3 0.29 -15.26 15.51
C TYR A 3 0.68 -16.70 15.90
N LEU A 4 1.18 -16.90 17.13
CA LEU A 4 1.44 -18.24 17.71
C LEU A 4 0.17 -19.09 17.91
N ASN A 5 -1.01 -18.49 17.73
CA ASN A 5 -2.31 -19.15 17.86
C ASN A 5 -3.14 -19.00 16.57
N HIS A 6 -2.48 -18.68 15.44
CA HIS A 6 -3.12 -18.44 14.14
C HIS A 6 -4.21 -17.38 14.17
N ARG A 7 -4.03 -16.34 15.00
CA ARG A 7 -4.92 -15.17 15.04
C ARG A 7 -4.38 -14.06 14.16
N PHE A 8 -5.18 -13.64 13.19
CA PHE A 8 -4.83 -12.62 12.20
C PHE A 8 -5.84 -11.48 12.23
N ASP A 9 -5.36 -10.24 12.19
CA ASP A 9 -6.20 -9.07 11.97
C ASP A 9 -5.92 -8.52 10.57
N LEU A 10 -6.80 -8.83 9.63
CA LEU A 10 -6.66 -8.44 8.23
C LEU A 10 -7.95 -7.80 7.76
N LEU A 11 -7.81 -6.68 7.04
CA LEU A 11 -8.92 -6.01 6.35
C LEU A 11 -10.09 -5.69 7.30
N GLY A 12 -9.78 -5.22 8.50
CA GLY A 12 -10.75 -4.83 9.52
C GLY A 12 -11.48 -6.01 10.19
N SER A 13 -10.92 -7.22 10.17
CA SER A 13 -11.53 -8.37 10.83
C SER A 13 -11.44 -8.32 12.36
N GLY A 14 -10.52 -7.54 12.93
CA GLY A 14 -10.04 -7.77 14.29
C GLY A 14 -9.26 -9.09 14.37
N PRO A 15 -8.67 -9.46 15.52
CA PRO A 15 -7.91 -10.70 15.62
C PRO A 15 -8.80 -11.95 15.50
N VAL A 16 -8.73 -12.66 14.36
CA VAL A 16 -9.54 -13.85 14.06
C VAL A 16 -8.68 -15.11 14.06
N LYS A 17 -9.07 -16.17 14.78
CA LYS A 17 -8.38 -17.47 14.68
C LYS A 17 -8.80 -18.20 13.40
N VAL A 18 -7.85 -18.48 12.50
CA VAL A 18 -8.13 -19.13 11.20
C VAL A 18 -7.80 -20.61 11.25
N TYR A 19 -8.78 -21.46 10.93
CA TYR A 19 -8.66 -22.92 10.88
C TYR A 19 -9.76 -23.53 10.01
N HIS A 20 -9.55 -24.76 9.54
CA HIS A 20 -10.51 -25.49 8.72
C HIS A 20 -11.84 -25.75 9.44
N GLY A 21 -12.95 -25.45 8.76
CA GLY A 21 -14.31 -25.64 9.27
C GLY A 21 -14.72 -24.69 10.38
N MET A 22 -14.03 -23.56 10.50
CA MET A 22 -14.45 -22.47 11.36
C MET A 22 -15.75 -21.84 10.86
N VAL A 23 -16.55 -21.33 11.81
CA VAL A 23 -17.75 -20.54 11.51
C VAL A 23 -17.35 -19.08 11.41
N CYS A 24 -17.56 -18.48 10.24
CA CYS A 24 -17.21 -17.07 10.00
C CYS A 24 -18.38 -16.14 10.35
N ARG A 25 -18.06 -14.90 10.76
CA ARG A 25 -19.06 -13.90 11.19
C ARG A 25 -19.93 -13.39 10.03
N GLY A 26 -19.41 -13.43 8.81
CA GLY A 26 -20.00 -12.77 7.65
C GLY A 26 -19.41 -11.37 7.43
N LEU A 27 -19.65 -10.83 6.24
CA LEU A 27 -19.31 -9.46 5.86
C LEU A 27 -20.57 -8.79 5.32
N GLU A 28 -21.00 -7.69 5.95
CA GLU A 28 -22.13 -6.87 5.45
C GLU A 28 -23.43 -7.69 5.28
N GLY A 29 -23.70 -8.60 6.22
CA GLY A 29 -24.87 -9.48 6.21
C GLY A 29 -24.72 -10.73 5.34
N TYR A 30 -23.66 -10.84 4.55
CA TYR A 30 -23.38 -12.02 3.73
C TYR A 30 -22.51 -13.01 4.49
N ARG A 31 -23.00 -14.23 4.65
CA ARG A 31 -22.29 -15.33 5.31
C ARG A 31 -22.50 -16.61 4.53
N TYR A 32 -21.42 -17.35 4.31
CA TYR A 32 -21.39 -18.62 3.60
C TYR A 32 -21.25 -19.77 4.58
N GLU A 33 -21.69 -20.95 4.16
CA GLU A 33 -21.61 -22.16 4.98
C GLU A 33 -20.15 -22.51 5.31
N ALA A 34 -19.93 -22.94 6.55
CA ALA A 34 -18.62 -23.38 6.97
C ALA A 34 -18.20 -24.62 6.15
N ALA A 35 -16.96 -24.61 5.66
CA ALA A 35 -16.39 -25.78 5.01
C ALA A 35 -16.34 -26.98 5.99
N GLU A 36 -16.19 -28.19 5.44
CA GLU A 36 -16.02 -29.38 6.26
C GLU A 36 -14.81 -29.25 7.20
N LYS A 37 -15.02 -29.59 8.47
CA LYS A 37 -13.94 -29.73 9.43
C LYS A 37 -13.00 -30.84 8.96
N VAL A 38 -11.70 -30.60 9.09
CA VAL A 38 -10.69 -31.61 8.82
C VAL A 38 -10.11 -32.12 10.13
N VAL A 39 -9.81 -33.41 10.18
CA VAL A 39 -9.03 -34.00 11.26
C VAL A 39 -7.64 -34.30 10.68
N PRO A 40 -6.66 -33.41 10.88
CA PRO A 40 -5.34 -33.61 10.31
C PRO A 40 -4.66 -34.82 10.94
N ASP A 41 -4.19 -35.74 10.12
CA ASP A 41 -3.39 -36.90 10.52
C ASP A 41 -1.93 -36.75 10.07
N ARG A 42 -1.01 -37.50 10.68
CA ARG A 42 0.43 -37.40 10.38
C ARG A 42 0.80 -37.84 8.95
N LYS A 43 0.02 -38.71 8.33
CA LYS A 43 0.27 -39.21 6.96
C LYS A 43 -0.27 -38.26 5.89
N GLY A 44 -1.13 -37.32 6.27
CA GLY A 44 -1.77 -36.40 5.35
C GLY A 44 -2.89 -37.07 4.54
N GLU A 45 -3.56 -38.08 5.10
CA GLU A 45 -4.76 -38.68 4.48
C GLU A 45 -5.88 -37.66 4.33
N TRP A 46 -5.96 -36.69 5.24
CA TRP A 46 -6.91 -35.57 5.12
C TRP A 46 -6.71 -34.69 3.88
N LEU A 47 -5.56 -34.77 3.21
CA LEU A 47 -5.28 -34.06 1.94
C LEU A 47 -5.85 -34.79 0.71
N VAL A 48 -6.24 -36.06 0.84
CA VAL A 48 -6.81 -36.86 -0.26
C VAL A 48 -8.13 -36.24 -0.72
N GLY A 49 -8.28 -36.04 -2.02
CA GLY A 49 -9.44 -35.37 -2.62
C GLY A 49 -9.39 -33.84 -2.55
N ARG A 50 -8.57 -33.27 -1.66
CA ARG A 50 -8.30 -31.82 -1.59
C ARG A 50 -7.16 -31.41 -2.50
N ILE A 51 -6.05 -32.13 -2.48
CA ILE A 51 -4.89 -31.88 -3.34
C ILE A 51 -5.02 -32.67 -4.64
N ASN A 52 -4.61 -32.06 -5.75
CA ASN A 52 -4.64 -32.73 -7.05
C ASN A 52 -3.68 -33.96 -7.06
N PRO A 53 -4.01 -35.03 -7.82
CA PRO A 53 -3.24 -36.28 -7.76
C PRO A 53 -1.74 -36.14 -8.06
N ALA A 54 -1.35 -35.22 -8.94
CA ALA A 54 0.05 -35.02 -9.31
C ALA A 54 0.90 -34.44 -8.17
N ASN A 55 0.30 -33.68 -7.26
CA ASN A 55 1.00 -33.05 -6.13
C ASN A 55 0.79 -33.80 -4.80
N LEU A 56 -0.24 -34.64 -4.69
CA LEU A 56 -0.68 -35.25 -3.43
C LEU A 56 0.47 -35.94 -2.67
N LYS A 57 1.26 -36.79 -3.34
CA LYS A 57 2.37 -37.53 -2.71
C LYS A 57 3.41 -36.58 -2.10
N GLU A 58 3.75 -35.51 -2.81
CA GLU A 58 4.72 -34.52 -2.32
C GLU A 58 4.12 -33.67 -1.20
N SER A 59 2.85 -33.26 -1.32
CA SER A 59 2.13 -32.56 -0.25
C SER A 59 2.06 -33.39 1.04
N GLN A 60 1.77 -34.69 0.95
CA GLN A 60 1.76 -35.60 2.10
C GLN A 60 3.16 -35.74 2.74
N ARG A 61 4.21 -35.84 1.91
CA ARG A 61 5.60 -35.88 2.40
C ARG A 61 5.97 -34.61 3.16
N ILE A 62 5.66 -33.44 2.61
CA ILE A 62 5.92 -32.13 3.23
C ILE A 62 5.09 -31.98 4.51
N TRP A 63 3.82 -32.36 4.48
CA TRP A 63 2.93 -32.36 5.64
C TRP A 63 3.49 -33.20 6.80
N GLY A 64 4.07 -34.37 6.50
CA GLY A 64 4.71 -35.22 7.50
C GLY A 64 5.87 -34.56 8.27
N LEU A 65 6.46 -33.47 7.73
CA LEU A 65 7.51 -32.70 8.38
C LEU A 65 6.98 -31.74 9.45
N ILE A 66 5.71 -31.38 9.43
CA ILE A 66 5.10 -30.40 10.36
C ILE A 66 5.03 -31.00 11.77
N GLY A 67 5.08 -30.17 12.83
CA GLY A 67 4.96 -30.67 14.21
C GLY A 67 3.57 -31.27 14.52
N PRO A 68 3.48 -32.29 15.41
CA PRO A 68 2.22 -33.00 15.69
C PRO A 68 1.13 -32.13 16.34
N ASP A 69 1.50 -31.06 17.05
CA ASP A 69 0.55 -30.16 17.75
C ASP A 69 0.05 -29.01 16.86
N TYR A 70 0.43 -29.00 15.58
CA TYR A 70 0.10 -27.91 14.66
C TYR A 70 -1.34 -28.04 14.15
N THR A 71 -2.08 -26.94 14.16
CA THR A 71 -3.43 -26.86 13.58
C THR A 71 -3.38 -26.20 12.20
N PRO A 72 -3.69 -26.89 11.08
CA PRO A 72 -3.56 -26.29 9.75
C PRO A 72 -4.38 -25.01 9.60
N ILE A 73 -3.78 -24.01 8.97
CA ILE A 73 -4.45 -22.76 8.60
C ILE A 73 -5.18 -23.02 7.29
N ASP A 74 -6.45 -22.60 7.21
CA ASP A 74 -7.20 -22.72 5.96
C ASP A 74 -6.85 -21.56 5.02
N TRP A 75 -5.76 -21.71 4.26
CA TRP A 75 -5.25 -20.70 3.34
C TRP A 75 -6.19 -20.35 2.18
N GLN A 76 -7.22 -21.17 1.94
CA GLN A 76 -8.20 -20.97 0.87
C GLN A 76 -9.46 -20.23 1.35
N LEU A 77 -9.52 -19.83 2.62
CA LEU A 77 -10.73 -19.30 3.24
C LEU A 77 -10.72 -17.76 3.22
N ASP A 78 -11.78 -17.16 2.71
CA ASP A 78 -12.18 -15.82 3.13
C ASP A 78 -12.84 -15.95 4.51
N PHE A 79 -12.06 -15.78 5.57
CA PHE A 79 -12.52 -15.95 6.95
C PHE A 79 -13.44 -14.82 7.44
N LYS A 80 -13.70 -13.80 6.60
CA LYS A 80 -14.75 -12.81 6.88
C LYS A 80 -16.10 -13.36 6.44
N SER A 81 -16.23 -13.77 5.17
CA SER A 81 -17.52 -14.25 4.62
C SER A 81 -17.81 -15.72 4.89
N GLY A 82 -16.78 -16.56 5.03
CA GLY A 82 -16.89 -18.02 5.08
C GLY A 82 -16.74 -18.71 3.71
N TYR A 83 -16.66 -17.95 2.62
CA TYR A 83 -16.46 -18.55 1.29
C TYR A 83 -15.05 -19.15 1.17
N ARG A 84 -14.97 -20.36 0.63
CA ARG A 84 -13.72 -21.11 0.53
C ARG A 84 -13.46 -21.54 -0.90
N TRP A 85 -12.28 -21.19 -1.43
CA TRP A 85 -11.82 -21.71 -2.73
C TRP A 85 -11.32 -23.15 -2.60
N ARG A 86 -11.26 -23.87 -3.72
CA ARG A 86 -10.72 -25.23 -3.77
C ARG A 86 -9.25 -25.20 -4.15
N GLU A 87 -8.42 -25.84 -3.34
CA GLU A 87 -6.97 -25.96 -3.49
C GLU A 87 -6.55 -26.88 -4.66
N ASN A 88 -7.47 -27.68 -5.23
CA ASN A 88 -7.26 -28.45 -6.46
C ASN A 88 -7.72 -27.74 -7.74
N VAL A 89 -8.01 -26.44 -7.70
CA VAL A 89 -8.33 -25.66 -8.91
C VAL A 89 -7.05 -25.02 -9.46
N TRP A 90 -6.82 -25.14 -10.76
CA TRP A 90 -5.70 -24.50 -11.42
C TRP A 90 -5.78 -22.99 -11.24
N TYR A 91 -4.67 -22.32 -10.90
CA TYR A 91 -4.71 -20.91 -10.48
C TYR A 91 -5.38 -19.95 -11.48
N ARG A 92 -5.29 -20.23 -12.79
CA ARG A 92 -5.92 -19.41 -13.84
C ARG A 92 -7.43 -19.59 -13.92
N ASP A 93 -7.97 -20.67 -13.36
CA ASP A 93 -9.39 -21.00 -13.36
C ASP A 93 -10.08 -20.54 -12.06
N ILE A 94 -9.33 -19.95 -11.14
CA ILE A 94 -9.86 -19.36 -9.91
C ILE A 94 -10.76 -18.17 -10.27
N LYS A 95 -12.03 -18.27 -9.89
CA LYS A 95 -13.02 -17.19 -10.06
C LYS A 95 -13.18 -16.42 -8.76
N PHE A 96 -13.25 -15.09 -8.86
CA PHE A 96 -13.54 -14.19 -7.74
C PHE A 96 -14.28 -12.94 -8.23
N GLY A 97 -14.78 -12.12 -7.29
CA GLY A 97 -15.48 -10.88 -7.59
C GLY A 97 -16.90 -11.04 -8.18
N HIS A 98 -17.48 -12.24 -8.09
CA HIS A 98 -18.81 -12.57 -8.63
C HIS A 98 -19.86 -12.88 -7.56
N LEU A 99 -19.47 -12.91 -6.27
CA LEU A 99 -20.34 -13.21 -5.14
C LEU A 99 -20.29 -12.08 -4.12
N LEU A 100 -21.44 -11.68 -3.59
CA LEU A 100 -21.53 -10.62 -2.59
C LEU A 100 -20.97 -11.08 -1.24
N GLY A 101 -20.29 -10.17 -0.56
CA GLY A 101 -19.59 -10.45 0.70
C GLY A 101 -18.27 -11.19 0.56
N VAL A 102 -17.98 -11.84 -0.57
CA VAL A 102 -16.75 -12.61 -0.78
C VAL A 102 -15.60 -11.69 -1.18
N ASP A 103 -14.52 -11.73 -0.40
CA ASP A 103 -13.31 -10.95 -0.65
C ASP A 103 -12.09 -11.85 -0.91
N VAL A 104 -11.63 -11.90 -2.16
CA VAL A 104 -10.42 -12.64 -2.53
C VAL A 104 -9.17 -12.06 -1.87
N LYS A 105 -9.21 -10.79 -1.45
CA LYS A 105 -8.09 -10.18 -0.71
C LYS A 105 -7.86 -10.88 0.63
N VAL A 106 -8.86 -11.47 1.26
CA VAL A 106 -8.69 -12.09 2.58
C VAL A 106 -7.68 -13.25 2.55
N PRO A 107 -7.85 -14.29 1.71
CA PRO A 107 -6.83 -15.33 1.59
C PRO A 107 -5.52 -14.80 1.00
N TRP A 108 -5.54 -13.82 0.10
CA TRP A 108 -4.32 -13.23 -0.45
C TRP A 108 -3.48 -12.48 0.60
N GLU A 109 -4.08 -11.62 1.41
CA GLU A 109 -3.39 -10.90 2.50
C GLU A 109 -2.85 -11.87 3.56
N LEU A 110 -3.62 -12.92 3.88
CA LEU A 110 -3.15 -14.00 4.75
C LEU A 110 -1.95 -14.72 4.12
N GLY A 111 -2.06 -15.04 2.82
CA GLY A 111 -1.04 -15.68 2.01
C GLY A 111 0.20 -14.81 1.78
N ARG A 112 0.15 -13.49 1.91
CA ARG A 112 1.35 -12.62 1.89
C ARG A 112 2.26 -12.85 3.09
N MET A 113 1.72 -13.40 4.18
CA MET A 113 2.48 -13.81 5.36
C MET A 113 3.35 -12.71 5.98
N GLN A 114 2.84 -11.48 6.00
CA GLN A 114 3.54 -10.32 6.54
C GLN A 114 3.79 -10.38 8.06
N HIS A 115 3.19 -11.36 8.74
CA HIS A 115 3.44 -11.64 10.15
C HIS A 115 4.72 -12.46 10.39
N LEU A 116 5.30 -13.13 9.38
CA LEU A 116 6.49 -13.97 9.60
C LEU A 116 7.73 -13.17 10.07
N PRO A 117 8.04 -11.97 9.52
CA PRO A 117 9.12 -11.15 10.07
C PRO A 117 8.90 -10.81 11.55
N HIS A 118 7.65 -10.58 11.98
CA HIS A 118 7.33 -10.36 13.40
C HIS A 118 7.61 -11.59 14.28
N LEU A 119 7.39 -12.82 13.76
CA LEU A 119 7.79 -14.04 14.47
C LEU A 119 9.32 -14.11 14.64
N ALA A 120 10.08 -13.71 13.62
CA ALA A 120 11.55 -13.67 13.70
C ALA A 120 12.03 -12.64 14.74
N TRP A 121 11.38 -11.47 14.83
CA TRP A 121 11.65 -10.48 15.87
C TRP A 121 11.32 -11.01 17.27
N ALA A 122 10.16 -11.65 17.42
CA ALA A 122 9.78 -12.25 18.69
C ALA A 122 10.76 -13.36 19.11
N TYR A 123 11.27 -14.15 18.16
CA TYR A 123 12.35 -15.09 18.39
C TYR A 123 13.64 -14.40 18.88
N GLY A 124 14.08 -13.34 18.21
CA GLY A 124 15.27 -12.59 18.59
C GLY A 124 15.16 -11.95 19.99
N HIS A 125 14.00 -11.41 20.34
CA HIS A 125 13.72 -10.88 21.67
C HIS A 125 13.68 -11.98 22.74
N ALA A 126 13.04 -13.11 22.45
CA ALA A 126 13.03 -14.29 23.32
C ALA A 126 14.44 -14.85 23.56
N GLN A 127 15.29 -14.90 22.52
CA GLN A 127 16.69 -15.35 22.63
C GLN A 127 17.50 -14.47 23.58
N ARG A 128 17.15 -13.19 23.68
CA ARG A 128 17.79 -12.23 24.59
C ARG A 128 17.19 -12.22 26.01
N GLY A 129 16.20 -13.09 26.28
CA GLY A 129 15.55 -13.16 27.59
C GLY A 129 14.67 -11.97 27.92
N MET A 130 14.11 -11.28 26.93
CA MET A 130 13.20 -10.16 27.17
C MET A 130 11.83 -10.63 27.69
N ASP A 131 11.27 -9.90 28.65
CA ASP A 131 9.97 -10.18 29.24
C ASP A 131 8.83 -10.08 28.22
N GLY A 132 7.76 -10.87 28.44
CA GLY A 132 6.56 -10.87 27.60
C GLY A 132 6.66 -11.71 26.33
N PHE A 133 7.78 -12.40 26.10
CA PHE A 133 7.98 -13.34 25.00
C PHE A 133 7.96 -14.80 25.49
N ASP A 134 7.51 -15.71 24.63
CA ASP A 134 7.56 -17.16 24.88
C ASP A 134 8.97 -17.73 24.63
N LYS A 135 9.16 -19.03 24.82
CA LYS A 135 10.44 -19.70 24.52
C LYS A 135 10.79 -19.51 23.03
N PRO A 136 12.05 -19.19 22.68
CA PRO A 136 12.48 -18.98 21.29
C PRO A 136 12.04 -20.11 20.35
N GLN A 137 12.19 -21.36 20.79
CA GLN A 137 11.86 -22.55 20.01
C GLN A 137 10.39 -22.61 19.59
N ARG A 138 9.47 -21.97 20.33
CA ARG A 138 8.06 -21.89 19.94
C ARG A 138 7.89 -21.04 18.68
N TYR A 139 8.55 -19.88 18.59
CA TYR A 139 8.52 -19.02 17.40
C TYR A 139 9.19 -19.67 16.19
N LEU A 140 10.31 -20.36 16.43
CA LEU A 140 11.03 -21.09 15.38
C LEU A 140 10.18 -22.24 14.80
N LYS A 141 9.60 -23.07 15.67
CA LYS A 141 8.68 -24.16 15.30
C LYS A 141 7.47 -23.61 14.54
N GLU A 142 6.94 -22.47 14.98
CA GLU A 142 5.77 -21.83 14.38
C GLU A 142 6.04 -21.33 12.96
N PHE A 143 7.11 -20.56 12.75
CA PHE A 143 7.52 -20.09 11.42
C PHE A 143 7.71 -21.27 10.46
N ARG A 144 8.46 -22.29 10.91
CA ARG A 144 8.72 -23.50 10.13
C ARG A 144 7.43 -24.21 9.73
N ASN A 145 6.52 -24.43 10.69
CA ASN A 145 5.28 -25.16 10.46
C ASN A 145 4.33 -24.39 9.55
N GLN A 146 4.17 -23.08 9.71
CA GLN A 146 3.29 -22.28 8.85
C GLN A 146 3.77 -22.27 7.39
N VAL A 147 5.09 -22.19 7.16
CA VAL A 147 5.65 -22.27 5.81
C VAL A 147 5.44 -23.65 5.20
N LEU A 148 5.69 -24.73 5.95
CA LEU A 148 5.46 -26.10 5.48
C LEU A 148 3.97 -26.38 5.22
N ASP A 149 3.08 -25.91 6.09
CA ASP A 149 1.62 -26.01 5.93
C ASP A 149 1.18 -25.35 4.62
N PHE A 150 1.63 -24.12 4.38
CA PHE A 150 1.31 -23.43 3.14
C PHE A 150 1.81 -24.20 1.92
N ILE A 151 3.07 -24.69 1.92
CA ILE A 151 3.61 -25.44 0.77
C ILE A 151 2.83 -26.74 0.54
N ALA A 152 2.48 -27.47 1.61
CA ALA A 152 1.75 -28.73 1.50
C ALA A 152 0.31 -28.52 0.97
N THR A 153 -0.35 -27.43 1.38
CA THR A 153 -1.77 -27.17 1.08
C THR A 153 -2.00 -26.21 -0.10
N ASN A 154 -0.94 -25.57 -0.62
CA ASN A 154 -0.97 -24.67 -1.78
C ASN A 154 0.12 -25.07 -2.79
N PRO A 155 0.03 -26.27 -3.41
CA PRO A 155 1.05 -26.72 -4.35
C PRO A 155 1.21 -25.70 -5.49
N PRO A 156 2.42 -25.54 -6.06
CA PRO A 156 2.71 -24.49 -7.03
C PRO A 156 1.67 -24.41 -8.15
N ARG A 157 1.07 -23.22 -8.33
CA ARG A 157 0.07 -22.91 -9.37
C ARG A 157 -1.30 -23.55 -9.16
N TRP A 158 -1.65 -23.95 -7.94
CA TRP A 158 -2.99 -24.45 -7.60
C TRP A 158 -3.58 -23.72 -6.39
N GLY A 159 -4.88 -23.47 -6.43
CA GLY A 159 -5.60 -22.73 -5.40
C GLY A 159 -5.50 -21.21 -5.53
N VAL A 160 -6.20 -20.51 -4.65
CA VAL A 160 -6.39 -19.04 -4.73
C VAL A 160 -5.08 -18.28 -4.54
N ASN A 161 -4.14 -18.80 -3.74
CA ASN A 161 -2.89 -18.13 -3.38
C ASN A 161 -1.83 -18.06 -4.49
N TRP A 162 -2.11 -18.67 -5.65
CA TRP A 162 -1.30 -18.58 -6.86
C TRP A 162 -1.99 -17.80 -7.99
N ALA A 163 -3.22 -17.30 -7.77
CA ALA A 163 -4.02 -16.66 -8.81
C ALA A 163 -3.54 -15.23 -9.17
N CYS A 164 -2.92 -14.53 -8.24
CA CYS A 164 -2.41 -13.17 -8.41
C CYS A 164 -0.88 -13.14 -8.19
N THR A 165 -0.12 -12.79 -9.21
CA THR A 165 1.36 -12.85 -9.18
C THR A 165 1.94 -11.84 -8.19
N MET A 166 1.32 -10.68 -7.99
CA MET A 166 1.68 -9.69 -6.98
C MET A 166 1.71 -10.31 -5.58
N ASP A 167 0.68 -11.06 -5.22
CA ASP A 167 0.59 -11.71 -3.90
C ASP A 167 1.63 -12.82 -3.74
N VAL A 168 1.94 -13.56 -4.82
CA VAL A 168 3.04 -14.54 -4.86
C VAL A 168 4.40 -13.86 -4.61
N ALA A 169 4.61 -12.69 -5.23
CA ALA A 169 5.84 -11.91 -5.14
C ALA A 169 6.03 -11.28 -3.75
N ILE A 170 4.97 -10.73 -3.16
CA ILE A 170 5.00 -10.18 -1.79
C ILE A 170 5.22 -11.30 -0.78
N ARG A 171 4.53 -12.44 -0.92
CA ARG A 171 4.70 -13.61 -0.04
C ARG A 171 6.16 -14.05 0.03
N ILE A 172 6.79 -14.26 -1.13
CA ILE A 172 8.15 -14.80 -1.14
C ILE A 172 9.15 -13.81 -0.55
N ALA A 173 8.99 -12.50 -0.76
CA ALA A 173 9.82 -11.51 -0.09
C ALA A 173 9.70 -11.56 1.44
N ASN A 174 8.48 -11.70 1.97
CA ASN A 174 8.23 -11.82 3.42
C ASN A 174 8.84 -13.10 4.01
N TRP A 175 8.77 -14.22 3.29
CA TRP A 175 9.40 -15.49 3.69
C TRP A 175 10.91 -15.36 3.79
N LEU A 176 11.55 -14.79 2.76
CA LEU A 176 13.00 -14.64 2.69
C LEU A 176 13.51 -13.71 3.79
N VAL A 177 12.87 -12.55 3.99
CA VAL A 177 13.23 -11.62 5.06
C VAL A 177 13.07 -12.28 6.44
N ALA A 178 11.98 -13.01 6.68
CA ALA A 178 11.77 -13.69 7.94
C ALA A 178 12.83 -14.78 8.19
N HIS A 179 13.11 -15.62 7.19
CA HIS A 179 14.11 -16.68 7.27
C HIS A 179 15.50 -16.14 7.59
N ASP A 180 15.95 -15.10 6.88
CA ASP A 180 17.24 -14.45 7.12
C ASP A 180 17.29 -13.79 8.51
N LEU A 181 16.20 -13.17 8.98
CA LEU A 181 16.12 -12.62 10.33
C LEU A 181 16.24 -13.71 11.40
N PHE A 182 15.56 -14.85 11.24
CA PHE A 182 15.71 -15.99 12.15
C PHE A 182 17.18 -16.44 12.21
N LYS A 183 17.83 -16.62 11.05
CA LYS A 183 19.25 -17.00 10.98
C LYS A 183 20.17 -15.95 11.60
N ALA A 184 19.91 -14.66 11.38
CA ALA A 184 20.66 -13.56 11.98
C ALA A 184 20.54 -13.55 13.52
N PHE A 185 19.43 -14.04 14.08
CA PHE A 185 19.26 -14.27 15.52
C PHE A 185 19.78 -15.63 16.00
N GLY A 186 20.53 -16.37 15.16
CA GLY A 186 21.15 -17.64 15.52
C GLY A 186 20.22 -18.85 15.45
N ALA A 187 19.07 -18.75 14.77
CA ALA A 187 18.23 -19.92 14.53
C ALA A 187 18.91 -20.93 13.60
N GLN A 188 18.64 -22.21 13.85
CA GLN A 188 19.04 -23.32 12.99
C GLN A 188 17.78 -24.06 12.54
N PHE A 189 17.66 -24.25 11.23
CA PHE A 189 16.61 -25.05 10.62
C PHE A 189 17.15 -26.42 10.22
N ASP A 190 16.30 -27.44 10.22
CA ASP A 190 16.68 -28.77 9.71
C ASP A 190 16.82 -28.78 8.18
N ASP A 191 17.69 -29.67 7.69
CA ASP A 191 18.03 -29.79 6.28
C ASP A 191 16.82 -30.09 5.37
N GLU A 192 15.87 -30.88 5.85
CA GLU A 192 14.67 -31.21 5.07
C GLU A 192 13.75 -30.01 4.89
N PHE A 193 13.57 -29.19 5.93
CA PHE A 193 12.90 -27.90 5.79
C PHE A 193 13.64 -27.00 4.80
N GLU A 194 14.96 -26.84 4.92
CA GLU A 194 15.74 -25.97 4.04
C GLU A 194 15.64 -26.39 2.56
N LYS A 195 15.65 -27.70 2.27
CA LYS A 195 15.42 -28.23 0.91
C LYS A 195 14.03 -27.87 0.37
N VAL A 196 12.99 -28.07 1.18
CA VAL A 196 11.60 -27.75 0.79
C VAL A 196 11.43 -26.23 0.61
N PHE A 197 12.01 -25.43 1.50
CA PHE A 197 12.00 -23.98 1.45
C PHE A 197 12.67 -23.47 0.17
N HIS A 198 13.91 -23.89 -0.11
CA HIS A 198 14.65 -23.49 -1.32
C HIS A 198 13.96 -23.91 -2.61
N ARG A 199 13.39 -25.12 -2.67
CA ARG A 199 12.58 -25.56 -3.81
C ARG A 199 11.38 -24.64 -4.01
N SER A 200 10.68 -24.30 -2.93
CA SER A 200 9.52 -23.39 -3.01
C SER A 200 9.93 -21.99 -3.46
N VAL A 201 11.06 -21.44 -2.98
CA VAL A 201 11.61 -20.16 -3.46
C VAL A 201 11.83 -20.17 -4.98
N TYR A 202 12.41 -21.24 -5.52
CA TYR A 202 12.57 -21.41 -6.97
C TYR A 202 11.22 -21.47 -7.71
N GLU A 203 10.24 -22.22 -7.20
CA GLU A 203 8.89 -22.31 -7.79
C GLU A 203 8.16 -20.96 -7.80
N HIS A 204 8.34 -20.14 -6.76
CA HIS A 204 7.84 -18.77 -6.73
C HIS A 204 8.50 -17.92 -7.82
N GLY A 205 9.84 -17.96 -7.95
CA GLY A 205 10.56 -17.27 -9.02
C GLY A 205 10.09 -17.68 -10.42
N ARG A 206 9.97 -18.99 -10.66
CA ARG A 206 9.43 -19.55 -11.91
C ARG A 206 8.02 -19.07 -12.18
N HIS A 207 7.13 -19.11 -11.20
CA HIS A 207 5.76 -18.62 -11.37
C HIS A 207 5.74 -17.13 -11.74
N ILE A 208 6.52 -16.30 -11.03
CA ILE A 208 6.56 -14.86 -11.24
C ILE A 208 7.02 -14.52 -12.66
N ILE A 209 8.18 -15.03 -13.08
CA ILE A 209 8.68 -14.76 -14.44
C ILE A 209 7.74 -15.34 -15.51
N GLU A 210 7.03 -16.43 -15.19
CA GLU A 210 6.07 -17.05 -16.10
C GLU A 210 4.72 -16.29 -16.21
N ASN A 211 4.40 -15.40 -15.27
CA ASN A 211 3.10 -14.76 -15.13
C ASN A 211 3.20 -13.27 -14.78
N LEU A 212 4.16 -12.57 -15.39
CA LEU A 212 4.29 -11.12 -15.25
C LEU A 212 2.95 -10.43 -15.57
N GLU A 213 2.44 -9.63 -14.64
CA GLU A 213 1.25 -8.80 -14.77
C GLU A 213 1.53 -7.54 -15.59
N TRP A 214 2.19 -7.74 -16.73
CA TRP A 214 2.69 -6.73 -17.62
C TRP A 214 1.90 -6.69 -18.91
N SER A 215 1.63 -5.49 -19.39
CA SER A 215 1.32 -5.27 -20.79
C SER A 215 1.89 -3.93 -21.27
N PRO A 216 2.06 -3.70 -22.58
CA PRO A 216 2.56 -2.43 -23.09
C PRO A 216 1.68 -1.23 -22.70
N LYS A 217 0.38 -1.48 -22.46
CA LYS A 217 -0.64 -0.47 -22.17
C LYS A 217 -1.12 -0.46 -20.72
N PHE A 218 -0.79 -1.44 -19.90
CA PHE A 218 -1.27 -1.52 -18.53
C PHE A 218 -0.16 -2.13 -17.67
N ARG A 219 0.37 -1.28 -16.78
CA ARG A 219 1.37 -1.59 -15.77
C ARG A 219 0.99 -0.81 -14.53
N SER A 220 1.02 -1.47 -13.39
CA SER A 220 0.68 -0.88 -12.09
C SER A 220 1.64 -1.41 -11.02
N ASN A 221 1.36 -1.09 -9.76
CA ASN A 221 1.97 -1.68 -8.59
C ASN A 221 2.03 -3.23 -8.63
N HIS A 222 1.12 -3.92 -9.35
CA HIS A 222 1.16 -5.37 -9.54
C HIS A 222 2.45 -5.83 -10.25
N TYR A 223 2.74 -5.27 -11.42
CA TYR A 223 3.96 -5.62 -12.16
C TYR A 223 5.22 -5.19 -11.41
N LEU A 224 5.18 -4.05 -10.74
CA LEU A 224 6.27 -3.60 -9.87
C LEU A 224 6.53 -4.62 -8.75
N ALA A 225 5.49 -5.13 -8.10
CA ALA A 225 5.63 -6.19 -7.11
C ALA A 225 6.22 -7.47 -7.71
N ASN A 226 5.81 -7.88 -8.92
CA ASN A 226 6.40 -9.04 -9.60
C ASN A 226 7.92 -8.87 -9.76
N ILE A 227 8.37 -7.72 -10.26
CA ILE A 227 9.79 -7.39 -10.43
C ILE A 227 10.53 -7.50 -9.10
N VAL A 228 9.97 -6.89 -8.05
CA VAL A 228 10.62 -6.86 -6.73
C VAL A 228 10.68 -8.25 -6.10
N GLY A 229 9.60 -9.04 -6.14
CA GLY A 229 9.66 -10.42 -5.65
C GLY A 229 10.66 -11.29 -6.42
N LEU A 230 10.74 -11.11 -7.75
CA LEU A 230 11.75 -11.82 -8.57
C LEU A 230 13.17 -11.39 -8.22
N LEU A 231 13.41 -10.11 -7.91
CA LEU A 231 14.70 -9.63 -7.42
C LEU A 231 15.08 -10.35 -6.13
N PHE A 232 14.19 -10.37 -5.13
CA PHE A 232 14.43 -11.05 -3.85
C PHE A 232 14.76 -12.54 -4.04
N VAL A 233 14.00 -13.25 -4.88
CA VAL A 233 14.28 -14.64 -5.23
C VAL A 233 15.65 -14.81 -5.89
N SER A 234 15.99 -13.95 -6.85
CA SER A 234 17.22 -14.07 -7.63
C SER A 234 18.47 -13.74 -6.82
N VAL A 235 18.34 -12.87 -5.81
CA VAL A 235 19.44 -12.56 -4.87
C VAL A 235 19.64 -13.69 -3.88
N TYR A 236 18.55 -14.29 -3.38
CA TYR A 236 18.60 -15.37 -2.42
C TYR A 236 19.12 -16.70 -3.01
N LEU A 237 18.66 -17.08 -4.21
CA LEU A 237 19.08 -18.34 -4.84
C LEU A 237 20.54 -18.30 -5.35
N PRO A 238 21.25 -19.44 -5.45
CA PRO A 238 22.58 -19.50 -6.05
C PRO A 238 22.61 -18.99 -7.50
N CYS A 239 23.75 -18.45 -7.93
CA CYS A 239 23.95 -18.02 -9.31
C CYS A 239 23.95 -19.22 -10.27
N ASN A 240 23.14 -19.13 -11.31
CA ASN A 240 23.15 -20.02 -12.46
C ASN A 240 22.61 -19.28 -13.69
N ARG A 241 22.59 -19.94 -14.85
CA ARG A 241 22.14 -19.34 -16.11
C ARG A 241 20.76 -18.67 -16.01
N GLU A 242 19.82 -19.29 -15.30
CA GLU A 242 18.44 -18.81 -15.17
C GLU A 242 18.30 -17.71 -14.11
N THR A 243 18.83 -17.92 -12.90
CA THR A 243 18.73 -16.95 -11.80
C THR A 243 19.53 -15.66 -12.08
N ASN A 244 20.63 -15.75 -12.84
CA ASN A 244 21.37 -14.56 -13.28
C ASN A 244 20.55 -13.73 -14.27
N ALA A 245 19.81 -14.36 -15.18
CA ALA A 245 18.92 -13.66 -16.10
C ALA A 245 17.74 -13.02 -15.36
N TRP A 246 17.16 -13.70 -14.37
CA TRP A 246 16.11 -13.13 -13.52
C TRP A 246 16.60 -11.92 -12.72
N LEU A 247 17.81 -11.98 -12.17
CA LEU A 247 18.44 -10.87 -11.45
C LEU A 247 18.60 -9.65 -12.37
N ALA A 248 19.20 -9.84 -13.55
CA ALA A 248 19.41 -8.76 -14.52
C ALA A 248 18.08 -8.17 -15.00
N PHE A 249 17.09 -9.02 -15.30
CA PHE A 249 15.75 -8.59 -15.66
C PHE A 249 15.10 -7.74 -14.59
N SER A 250 15.18 -8.18 -13.33
CA SER A 250 14.54 -7.47 -12.23
C SER A 250 15.14 -6.08 -12.03
N VAL A 251 16.47 -5.95 -12.11
CA VAL A 251 17.16 -4.65 -12.01
C VAL A 251 16.81 -3.74 -13.20
N GLN A 252 16.83 -4.27 -14.42
CA GLN A 252 16.47 -3.52 -15.62
C GLN A 252 15.04 -2.97 -15.54
N GLU A 253 14.10 -3.83 -15.21
CA GLU A 253 12.68 -3.48 -15.20
C GLU A 253 12.33 -2.58 -14.01
N LEU A 254 13.00 -2.72 -12.86
CA LEU A 254 12.84 -1.79 -11.75
C LEU A 254 13.18 -0.35 -12.16
N ILE A 255 14.28 -0.15 -12.88
CA ILE A 255 14.67 1.18 -13.41
C ILE A 255 13.60 1.71 -14.35
N LYS A 256 13.10 0.88 -15.27
CA LYS A 256 12.03 1.30 -16.20
C LYS A 256 10.74 1.64 -15.46
N GLU A 257 10.31 0.82 -14.52
CA GLU A 257 9.06 1.03 -13.82
C GLU A 257 9.12 2.23 -12.87
N VAL A 258 10.26 2.55 -12.27
CA VAL A 258 10.39 3.83 -11.54
C VAL A 258 10.20 5.03 -12.47
N LYS A 259 10.75 4.99 -13.69
CA LYS A 259 10.53 6.05 -14.70
C LYS A 259 9.07 6.14 -15.16
N ASN A 260 8.37 5.01 -15.24
CA ASN A 260 7.00 4.96 -15.75
C ASN A 260 5.94 5.25 -14.68
N GLN A 261 6.18 4.82 -13.44
CA GLN A 261 5.18 4.84 -12.37
C GLN A 261 5.34 6.01 -11.40
N PHE A 262 6.47 6.73 -11.44
CA PHE A 262 6.67 7.90 -10.59
C PHE A 262 6.93 9.14 -11.43
N ASN A 263 6.20 10.21 -11.14
CA ASN A 263 6.31 11.50 -11.80
C ASN A 263 7.58 12.23 -11.40
N GLU A 264 7.92 13.31 -12.11
CA GLU A 264 9.15 14.07 -11.80
C GLU A 264 9.12 14.58 -10.37
N ASP A 265 7.96 14.98 -9.85
CA ASP A 265 7.76 15.43 -8.47
C ASP A 265 7.82 14.30 -7.41
N GLY A 266 8.10 13.06 -7.80
CA GLY A 266 8.21 11.89 -6.93
C GLY A 266 6.89 11.18 -6.61
N SER A 267 5.76 11.79 -6.98
CA SER A 267 4.45 11.20 -6.75
C SER A 267 4.21 9.98 -7.64
N ASN A 268 3.37 9.04 -7.18
CA ASN A 268 3.02 7.86 -7.97
C ASN A 268 1.86 8.18 -8.93
N PHE A 269 1.90 7.61 -10.13
CA PHE A 269 0.94 7.91 -11.20
C PHE A 269 -0.50 7.43 -10.93
N GLU A 270 -0.71 6.48 -10.01
CA GLU A 270 -2.03 5.93 -9.69
C GLU A 270 -2.91 6.94 -8.94
N ALA A 271 -2.36 8.11 -8.59
CA ALA A 271 -3.05 9.22 -7.93
C ALA A 271 -3.77 8.79 -6.64
N SER A 272 -3.19 7.85 -5.90
CA SER A 272 -3.60 7.45 -4.56
C SER A 272 -2.43 7.56 -3.58
N THR A 273 -2.70 8.09 -2.38
CA THR A 273 -1.69 8.23 -1.33
C THR A 273 -1.26 6.87 -0.76
N SER A 274 -2.17 5.91 -0.64
CA SER A 274 -1.85 4.54 -0.19
C SER A 274 -1.09 3.73 -1.25
N TYR A 275 -1.43 3.89 -2.53
CA TYR A 275 -0.69 3.23 -3.62
C TYR A 275 0.69 3.84 -3.87
N HIS A 276 0.84 5.15 -3.64
CA HIS A 276 2.16 5.78 -3.57
C HIS A 276 3.03 5.09 -2.52
N ARG A 277 2.49 4.85 -1.32
CA ARG A 277 3.23 4.17 -0.25
C ARG A 277 3.69 2.79 -0.65
N LEU A 278 2.77 1.91 -1.05
CA LEU A 278 3.09 0.53 -1.43
C LEU A 278 4.15 0.49 -2.54
N SER A 279 3.97 1.31 -3.58
CA SER A 279 4.90 1.35 -4.71
C SER A 279 6.27 1.88 -4.30
N ALA A 280 6.33 2.91 -3.45
CA ALA A 280 7.59 3.46 -2.96
C ALA A 280 8.32 2.48 -2.02
N GLU A 281 7.58 1.73 -1.19
CA GLU A 281 8.13 0.63 -0.39
C GLU A 281 8.78 -0.45 -1.27
N LEU A 282 8.07 -0.91 -2.31
CA LEU A 282 8.62 -1.86 -3.29
C LEU A 282 9.93 -1.35 -3.88
N VAL A 283 9.98 -0.07 -4.28
CA VAL A 283 11.18 0.55 -4.86
C VAL A 283 12.34 0.64 -3.88
N ILE A 284 12.12 1.15 -2.66
CA ILE A 284 13.22 1.40 -1.71
C ILE A 284 13.85 0.09 -1.23
N TYR A 285 13.03 -0.91 -0.93
CA TYR A 285 13.52 -2.22 -0.50
C TYR A 285 14.28 -2.95 -1.61
N ALA A 286 13.78 -2.89 -2.84
CA ALA A 286 14.46 -3.47 -4.00
C ALA A 286 15.77 -2.75 -4.31
N MET A 287 15.78 -1.42 -4.24
CA MET A 287 16.99 -0.62 -4.43
C MET A 287 18.04 -0.97 -3.36
N ALA A 288 17.65 -1.01 -2.08
CA ALA A 288 18.54 -1.35 -0.97
C ALA A 288 19.19 -2.73 -1.19
N LEU A 289 18.39 -3.74 -1.54
CA LEU A 289 18.89 -5.07 -1.85
C LEU A 289 19.85 -5.09 -3.06
N ALA A 290 19.53 -4.34 -4.12
CA ALA A 290 20.33 -4.28 -5.34
C ALA A 290 21.67 -3.54 -5.16
N VAL A 291 21.75 -2.51 -4.30
CA VAL A 291 23.05 -1.87 -3.98
C VAL A 291 23.89 -2.74 -3.03
N GLY A 292 23.24 -3.54 -2.20
CA GLY A 292 23.86 -4.49 -1.28
C GLY A 292 24.23 -5.85 -1.90
N LEU A 293 24.17 -6.03 -3.21
CA LEU A 293 24.53 -7.29 -3.87
C LEU A 293 25.97 -7.73 -3.55
N SER A 294 26.15 -9.04 -3.38
CA SER A 294 27.48 -9.67 -3.28
C SER A 294 28.27 -9.52 -4.58
N GLU A 295 29.59 -9.71 -4.53
CA GLU A 295 30.44 -9.62 -5.72
C GLU A 295 30.03 -10.63 -6.80
N GLU A 296 29.70 -11.86 -6.41
CA GLU A 296 29.20 -12.88 -7.33
C GLU A 296 27.92 -12.41 -8.08
N LYS A 297 26.99 -11.78 -7.37
CA LYS A 297 25.75 -11.25 -7.95
C LYS A 297 26.00 -10.01 -8.82
N ARG A 298 26.95 -9.15 -8.44
CA ARG A 298 27.39 -8.03 -9.29
C ARG A 298 28.03 -8.53 -10.59
N GLN A 299 28.78 -9.62 -10.53
CA GLN A 299 29.35 -10.24 -11.73
C GLN A 299 28.26 -10.87 -12.61
N ALA A 300 27.21 -11.44 -12.02
CA ALA A 300 26.05 -11.92 -12.76
C ALA A 300 25.35 -10.81 -13.57
N LEU A 301 25.32 -9.55 -13.09
CA LEU A 301 24.81 -8.39 -13.85
C LEU A 301 25.69 -8.00 -15.04
N LYS A 302 26.96 -8.44 -15.06
CA LYS A 302 27.89 -8.21 -16.18
C LYS A 302 27.87 -9.35 -17.20
N ASN A 303 27.59 -10.58 -16.76
CA ASN A 303 27.70 -11.80 -17.56
C ASN A 303 26.46 -12.69 -17.38
N TYR A 304 25.36 -12.36 -18.07
CA TYR A 304 24.12 -13.15 -18.06
C TYR A 304 23.66 -13.51 -19.47
N ASP A 305 22.86 -14.57 -19.58
CA ASP A 305 22.26 -14.96 -20.86
C ASP A 305 20.89 -14.29 -21.02
N HIS A 306 20.86 -13.20 -21.78
CA HIS A 306 19.65 -12.43 -22.06
C HIS A 306 18.59 -13.21 -22.88
N THR A 307 18.95 -14.34 -23.50
CA THR A 307 18.03 -15.15 -24.31
C THR A 307 17.14 -16.08 -23.48
N VAL A 308 17.48 -16.30 -22.20
CA VAL A 308 16.70 -17.14 -21.27
C VAL A 308 15.27 -16.62 -21.11
N ILE A 309 15.09 -15.30 -21.09
CA ILE A 309 13.77 -14.68 -20.94
C ILE A 309 13.18 -14.46 -22.32
N ASN A 310 12.47 -15.48 -22.81
CA ASN A 310 11.85 -15.44 -24.14
C ASN A 310 10.42 -14.86 -24.15
N ARG A 311 10.16 -13.84 -23.34
CA ARG A 311 8.85 -13.17 -23.22
C ARG A 311 9.01 -11.66 -23.19
N LEU A 312 7.90 -10.93 -23.26
CA LEU A 312 7.93 -9.49 -23.05
C LEU A 312 7.79 -9.15 -21.56
N PRO A 313 8.45 -8.07 -21.10
CA PRO A 313 9.45 -7.28 -21.82
C PRO A 313 10.76 -8.06 -22.02
N LYS A 314 11.54 -7.70 -23.05
CA LYS A 314 12.82 -8.38 -23.32
C LYS A 314 13.91 -7.90 -22.36
N LEU A 315 14.75 -8.85 -21.93
CA LEU A 315 16.01 -8.55 -21.24
C LEU A 315 17.05 -8.06 -22.27
N ALA A 316 17.70 -6.93 -21.99
CA ALA A 316 18.76 -6.39 -22.83
C ALA A 316 20.01 -7.28 -22.79
N PRO A 317 20.90 -7.22 -23.80
CA PRO A 317 22.19 -7.91 -23.74
C PRO A 317 23.10 -7.39 -22.60
N PRO A 318 23.94 -8.25 -22.02
CA PRO A 318 24.93 -7.84 -21.01
C PRO A 318 26.04 -6.93 -21.60
N PRO A 319 26.73 -6.14 -20.74
CA PRO A 319 26.48 -5.94 -19.32
C PRO A 319 25.36 -4.92 -19.08
N LEU A 320 24.70 -4.99 -17.91
CA LEU A 320 23.83 -3.87 -17.50
C LEU A 320 24.67 -2.62 -17.20
N PRO A 321 24.15 -1.41 -17.52
CA PRO A 321 24.83 -0.16 -17.17
C PRO A 321 25.06 -0.04 -15.66
N THR A 322 26.19 0.58 -15.29
CA THR A 322 26.51 0.89 -13.90
C THR A 322 26.95 2.34 -13.79
N TYR A 323 26.70 2.95 -12.63
CA TYR A 323 26.88 4.36 -12.34
C TYR A 323 27.66 4.50 -11.02
N PRO A 324 28.57 5.48 -10.89
CA PRO A 324 29.29 5.70 -9.64
C PRO A 324 28.36 6.00 -8.47
N LEU A 325 28.61 5.38 -7.31
CA LEU A 325 27.99 5.80 -6.05
C LEU A 325 28.79 6.95 -5.46
N SER A 326 28.11 8.01 -5.02
CA SER A 326 28.79 9.25 -4.68
C SER A 326 29.33 9.33 -3.24
N ARG A 327 28.71 8.62 -2.28
CA ARG A 327 29.20 8.46 -0.88
C ARG A 327 29.93 7.15 -0.62
N ALA A 328 29.94 6.20 -1.55
CA ALA A 328 30.47 4.86 -1.34
C ALA A 328 31.46 4.50 -2.44
N GLN A 329 32.50 3.72 -2.12
CA GLN A 329 33.32 3.09 -3.14
C GLN A 329 32.47 2.03 -3.87
N GLY A 330 32.31 2.18 -5.18
CA GLY A 330 31.64 1.20 -6.02
C GLY A 330 30.71 1.80 -7.07
N ALA A 331 30.06 0.92 -7.81
CA ALA A 331 29.09 1.27 -8.82
C ALA A 331 27.73 0.63 -8.50
N SER A 332 26.67 1.33 -8.85
CA SER A 332 25.27 0.92 -8.70
C SER A 332 24.63 0.79 -10.08
N PRO A 333 23.66 -0.11 -10.30
CA PRO A 333 22.92 -0.15 -11.55
C PRO A 333 21.97 1.05 -11.71
N PHE A 334 21.78 1.87 -10.67
CA PHE A 334 20.83 2.98 -10.66
C PHE A 334 21.46 4.32 -11.06
N PRO A 335 20.93 5.03 -12.07
CA PRO A 335 21.40 6.35 -12.48
C PRO A 335 20.96 7.48 -11.52
N ASP A 336 21.61 8.64 -11.56
CA ASP A 336 21.32 9.80 -10.70
C ASP A 336 19.84 10.23 -10.71
N TRP A 337 19.16 10.20 -11.86
CA TRP A 337 17.74 10.57 -11.94
C TRP A 337 16.84 9.60 -11.16
N TYR A 338 17.22 8.33 -11.05
CA TYR A 338 16.48 7.32 -10.28
C TYR A 338 16.61 7.62 -8.79
N LEU A 339 17.83 7.94 -8.34
CA LEU A 339 18.10 8.31 -6.95
C LEU A 339 17.31 9.55 -6.54
N LEU A 340 17.31 10.58 -7.39
CA LEU A 340 16.48 11.78 -7.21
C LEU A 340 14.99 11.43 -7.13
N ARG A 341 14.50 10.49 -7.94
CA ARG A 341 13.09 10.05 -7.89
C ARG A 341 12.75 9.41 -6.56
N VAL A 342 13.60 8.51 -6.05
CA VAL A 342 13.41 7.83 -4.76
C VAL A 342 13.41 8.83 -3.61
N GLU A 343 14.33 9.79 -3.62
CA GLU A 343 14.35 10.89 -2.66
C GLU A 343 13.03 11.67 -2.67
N ARG A 344 12.53 12.04 -3.86
CA ARG A 344 11.26 12.75 -4.03
C ARG A 344 10.03 11.94 -3.59
N MET A 345 10.07 10.60 -3.61
CA MET A 345 8.99 9.78 -3.04
C MET A 345 8.86 10.03 -1.53
N GLY A 346 9.99 10.10 -0.81
CA GLY A 346 10.01 10.42 0.61
C GLY A 346 9.56 11.85 0.89
N GLU A 347 10.02 12.79 0.07
CA GLU A 347 9.60 14.20 0.14
C GLU A 347 8.09 14.37 -0.07
N PHE A 348 7.52 13.72 -1.09
CA PHE A 348 6.08 13.73 -1.32
C PHE A 348 5.32 13.31 -0.07
N THR A 349 5.63 12.14 0.48
CA THR A 349 4.99 11.62 1.70
C THR A 349 5.15 12.57 2.89
N MET A 350 6.35 13.09 3.11
CA MET A 350 6.64 14.03 4.20
C MET A 350 5.84 15.34 4.06
N GLN A 351 5.74 15.89 2.85
CA GLN A 351 5.07 17.17 2.61
C GLN A 351 3.55 17.08 2.68
N ILE A 352 2.96 15.99 2.18
CA ILE A 352 1.50 15.80 2.21
C ILE A 352 0.99 15.45 3.60
N SER A 353 1.83 14.93 4.49
CA SER A 353 1.40 14.50 5.81
C SER A 353 0.90 15.67 6.65
N LYS A 354 -0.27 15.48 7.27
CA LYS A 354 -0.91 16.43 8.18
C LYS A 354 -0.10 16.56 9.48
N PRO A 355 -0.39 17.59 10.31
CA PRO A 355 0.21 17.73 11.63
C PRO A 355 0.01 16.53 12.55
N ASN A 356 -1.07 15.76 12.39
CA ASN A 356 -1.32 14.52 13.13
C ASN A 356 -0.67 13.26 12.51
N HIS A 357 0.26 13.44 11.57
CA HIS A 357 0.99 12.42 10.82
C HIS A 357 0.20 11.61 9.80
N HIS A 358 -1.12 11.82 9.68
CA HIS A 358 -1.91 11.15 8.65
C HIS A 358 -1.71 11.80 7.29
N VAL A 359 -1.65 10.99 6.26
CA VAL A 359 -1.80 11.49 4.88
C VAL A 359 -3.26 11.90 4.61
N PRO A 360 -3.51 12.80 3.65
CA PRO A 360 -4.84 12.96 3.08
C PRO A 360 -5.24 11.67 2.37
N GLN A 361 -6.52 11.27 2.49
CA GLN A 361 -7.01 10.09 1.78
C GLN A 361 -7.43 10.53 0.38
N ILE A 362 -6.55 10.33 -0.60
CA ILE A 362 -6.84 10.59 -2.01
C ILE A 362 -6.87 9.26 -2.74
N GLY A 363 -7.92 9.04 -3.52
CA GLY A 363 -8.15 7.78 -4.22
C GLY A 363 -8.32 6.59 -3.28
N ASP A 364 -8.03 5.39 -3.80
CA ASP A 364 -8.23 4.18 -3.02
C ASP A 364 -7.21 4.04 -1.86
N ASN A 365 -7.70 3.78 -0.65
CA ASN A 365 -6.94 3.33 0.51
C ASN A 365 -7.18 1.83 0.74
N ASP A 366 -6.30 1.00 0.17
CA ASP A 366 -6.41 -0.46 0.23
C ASP A 366 -5.62 -1.10 1.40
N SER A 367 -4.93 -0.27 2.19
CA SER A 367 -4.08 -0.67 3.31
C SER A 367 -2.90 -1.60 2.96
N GLY A 368 -2.57 -1.74 1.67
CA GLY A 368 -1.46 -2.56 1.19
C GLY A 368 -0.10 -2.08 1.69
N ARG A 369 0.80 -3.06 1.91
CA ARG A 369 2.18 -2.89 2.37
C ARG A 369 3.06 -3.92 1.66
N PHE A 370 4.33 -3.61 1.44
CA PHE A 370 5.28 -4.63 0.96
C PHE A 370 5.74 -5.53 2.12
N LEU A 371 6.39 -4.92 3.11
CA LEU A 371 6.80 -5.53 4.37
C LEU A 371 6.15 -4.75 5.51
N LYS A 372 5.66 -5.45 6.54
CA LYS A 372 5.17 -4.84 7.78
C LYS A 372 6.16 -5.19 8.88
N LEU A 373 7.17 -4.33 9.10
CA LEU A 373 8.19 -4.59 10.11
C LEU A 373 7.88 -3.94 11.46
N PHE A 374 7.53 -2.65 11.41
CA PHE A 374 7.15 -1.87 12.59
C PHE A 374 6.15 -0.78 12.22
N PRO A 375 4.92 -1.15 11.81
CA PRO A 375 3.91 -0.17 11.46
C PRO A 375 3.47 0.62 12.71
N ALA A 376 2.86 1.79 12.48
CA ALA A 376 2.26 2.57 13.54
C ALA A 376 1.00 1.85 14.06
N TYR A 377 0.77 1.88 15.37
CA TYR A 377 -0.39 1.27 16.01
C TYR A 377 -1.06 2.23 16.97
N ARG A 378 -2.39 2.16 17.04
CA ARG A 378 -3.19 2.72 18.12
C ARG A 378 -3.51 1.62 19.12
N LYS A 379 -3.15 1.87 20.38
CA LYS A 379 -3.50 1.00 21.51
C LYS A 379 -4.90 1.34 21.99
N MET A 380 -5.76 0.34 22.08
CA MET A 380 -7.09 0.43 22.70
C MET A 380 -7.47 -0.94 23.27
N THR A 381 -8.62 -1.05 23.91
CA THR A 381 -9.23 -2.33 24.30
C THR A 381 -10.15 -2.84 23.19
N ILE A 382 -10.48 -4.13 23.18
CA ILE A 382 -11.48 -4.70 22.27
C ILE A 382 -12.85 -4.01 22.46
N GLY A 383 -13.24 -3.70 23.69
CA GLY A 383 -14.47 -2.98 24.01
C GLY A 383 -14.51 -1.58 23.38
N GLU A 384 -13.43 -0.81 23.51
CA GLU A 384 -13.29 0.50 22.84
C GLU A 384 -13.34 0.36 21.31
N ALA A 385 -12.69 -0.66 20.76
CA ALA A 385 -12.72 -0.91 19.31
C ALA A 385 -14.13 -1.24 18.81
N LYS A 386 -14.91 -2.05 19.54
CA LYS A 386 -16.32 -2.35 19.24
C LYS A 386 -17.21 -1.10 19.29
N ALA A 387 -16.94 -0.22 20.25
CA ALA A 387 -17.66 1.06 20.39
C ALA A 387 -17.30 2.08 19.30
N ARG A 388 -16.09 1.99 18.73
CA ARG A 388 -15.59 2.91 17.70
C ARG A 388 -15.82 2.44 16.27
N TYR A 389 -15.73 1.15 15.99
CA TYR A 389 -15.70 0.60 14.63
C TYR A 389 -16.91 -0.29 14.34
N ALA A 390 -17.72 0.10 13.35
CA ALA A 390 -18.96 -0.58 13.00
C ALA A 390 -18.73 -2.03 12.56
N ASN A 391 -17.64 -2.29 11.83
CA ASN A 391 -17.23 -3.64 11.39
C ASN A 391 -16.84 -4.58 12.54
N LEU A 392 -16.59 -4.05 13.74
CA LEU A 392 -16.26 -4.83 14.94
C LEU A 392 -17.41 -4.91 15.94
N ARG A 393 -18.58 -4.30 15.69
CA ARG A 393 -19.68 -4.24 16.67
C ARG A 393 -20.04 -5.60 17.28
N ASP A 394 -20.08 -6.65 16.45
CA ASP A 394 -20.43 -8.01 16.85
C ASP A 394 -19.20 -8.91 17.09
N TYR A 395 -18.01 -8.33 17.24
CA TYR A 395 -16.78 -9.07 17.55
C TYR A 395 -16.85 -9.70 18.95
N ASN A 396 -16.59 -11.00 19.03
CA ASN A 396 -16.67 -11.78 20.27
C ASN A 396 -15.57 -12.83 20.43
N GLU A 397 -14.48 -12.75 19.65
CA GLU A 397 -13.42 -13.77 19.66
C GLU A 397 -12.39 -13.61 20.79
N LEU A 398 -12.31 -12.41 21.38
CA LEU A 398 -11.46 -12.06 22.50
C LEU A 398 -12.24 -11.21 23.52
N PRO A 399 -11.86 -11.23 24.81
CA PRO A 399 -12.49 -10.42 25.86
C PRO A 399 -12.40 -8.91 25.59
N ASP A 400 -13.42 -8.16 26.04
CA ASP A 400 -13.52 -6.72 25.80
C ASP A 400 -12.39 -5.91 26.47
N ASP A 401 -11.81 -6.38 27.57
CA ASP A 401 -10.70 -5.74 28.29
C ASP A 401 -9.32 -6.04 27.69
N GLN A 402 -9.24 -6.96 26.71
CA GLN A 402 -7.98 -7.30 26.07
C GLN A 402 -7.45 -6.11 25.24
N ILE A 403 -6.14 -5.86 25.34
CA ILE A 403 -5.46 -4.87 24.51
C ILE A 403 -5.51 -5.29 23.04
N TYR A 404 -5.97 -4.36 22.21
CA TYR A 404 -6.00 -4.40 20.77
C TYR A 404 -5.06 -3.34 20.18
N TRP A 405 -4.18 -3.79 19.30
CA TRP A 405 -3.24 -2.94 18.56
C TRP A 405 -3.75 -2.78 17.14
N MET A 406 -4.45 -1.67 16.89
CA MET A 406 -4.99 -1.38 15.57
C MET A 406 -3.97 -0.64 14.72
N GLU A 407 -3.63 -1.17 13.55
CA GLU A 407 -2.68 -0.53 12.64
C GLU A 407 -3.20 0.84 12.18
N ASP A 408 -2.40 1.90 12.36
CA ASP A 408 -2.69 3.23 11.84
C ASP A 408 -2.19 3.34 10.40
N VAL A 409 -2.99 2.84 9.47
CA VAL A 409 -2.59 2.71 8.06
C VAL A 409 -2.40 4.05 7.36
N LEU A 410 -2.88 5.17 7.94
CA LEU A 410 -2.72 6.52 7.39
C LEU A 410 -1.41 7.19 7.80
N ASP A 411 -0.68 6.62 8.76
CA ASP A 411 0.65 7.09 9.12
C ASP A 411 1.70 6.47 8.20
N HIS A 412 2.25 7.28 7.29
CA HIS A 412 3.22 6.84 6.27
C HIS A 412 4.67 7.16 6.65
N ARG A 413 4.95 7.59 7.89
CA ARG A 413 6.31 7.98 8.33
C ARG A 413 7.34 6.86 8.18
N HIS A 414 6.92 5.61 8.27
CA HIS A 414 7.77 4.43 8.07
C HIS A 414 8.37 4.32 6.66
N LEU A 415 7.67 4.81 5.63
CA LEU A 415 8.24 4.88 4.28
C LEU A 415 9.40 5.87 4.23
N VAL A 416 9.24 7.04 4.83
CA VAL A 416 10.29 8.06 4.89
C VAL A 416 11.47 7.54 5.70
N ALA A 417 11.23 6.80 6.78
CA ALA A 417 12.26 6.10 7.54
C ALA A 417 13.04 5.10 6.68
N ALA A 418 12.35 4.25 5.92
CA ALA A 418 12.97 3.28 5.01
C ALA A 418 13.88 4.00 4.00
N ILE A 419 13.37 5.03 3.32
CA ILE A 419 14.15 5.83 2.36
C ILE A 419 15.37 6.46 3.05
N ASN A 420 15.20 6.96 4.27
CA ASN A 420 16.29 7.56 5.03
C ASN A 420 17.39 6.57 5.40
N GLY A 421 17.06 5.26 5.45
CA GLY A 421 18.03 4.18 5.58
C GLY A 421 19.16 4.23 4.54
N LEU A 422 18.91 4.78 3.34
CA LEU A 422 19.93 5.00 2.31
C LEU A 422 20.48 6.44 2.25
N LEU A 423 19.64 7.45 2.51
CA LEU A 423 19.97 8.85 2.25
C LEU A 423 20.63 9.60 3.42
N ASP A 424 20.32 9.20 4.66
CA ASP A 424 20.84 9.84 5.88
C ASP A 424 20.57 11.36 5.99
N ARG A 425 19.34 11.75 5.67
CA ARG A 425 18.80 13.11 5.79
C ARG A 425 18.28 13.39 7.20
N VAL A 426 18.71 14.52 7.77
CA VAL A 426 18.32 14.95 9.12
C VAL A 426 16.83 15.26 9.21
N ASP A 427 16.25 15.91 8.19
CA ASP A 427 14.83 16.26 8.16
C ASP A 427 13.93 15.02 7.99
N PHE A 428 14.36 14.03 7.21
CA PHE A 428 13.66 12.75 7.11
C PHE A 428 13.69 11.98 8.44
N ALA A 429 14.83 11.99 9.15
CA ALA A 429 14.93 11.39 10.48
C ALA A 429 13.99 12.09 11.47
N ALA A 430 13.97 13.43 11.46
CA ALA A 430 13.10 14.23 12.33
C ALA A 430 11.61 13.98 12.03
N PHE A 431 11.23 13.89 10.76
CA PHE A 431 9.85 13.57 10.35
C PHE A 431 9.43 12.15 10.74
N ALA A 432 10.31 11.16 10.51
CA ALA A 432 10.04 9.78 10.87
C ALA A 432 9.90 9.59 12.39
N GLY A 433 10.70 10.32 13.19
CA GLY A 433 10.58 10.34 14.63
C GLY A 433 10.68 8.94 15.25
N ASP A 434 9.70 8.60 16.07
CA ASP A 434 9.62 7.34 16.82
C ASP A 434 9.40 6.09 15.96
N VAL A 435 8.89 6.23 14.74
CA VAL A 435 8.69 5.09 13.83
C VAL A 435 9.90 4.79 12.95
N ALA A 436 10.99 5.58 13.05
CA ALA A 436 12.18 5.39 12.24
C ALA A 436 12.86 4.02 12.45
N GLY A 437 12.63 3.42 13.62
CA GLY A 437 13.39 2.33 14.20
C GLY A 437 13.80 1.22 13.23
N LEU A 438 12.89 0.28 12.96
CA LEU A 438 13.25 -0.97 12.30
C LEU A 438 13.39 -0.86 10.78
N GLU A 439 12.57 -0.04 10.13
CA GLU A 439 12.62 0.22 8.69
C GLU A 439 14.00 0.73 8.26
N THR A 440 14.53 1.75 8.94
CA THR A 440 15.85 2.33 8.66
C THR A 440 16.96 1.28 8.78
N LYS A 441 16.90 0.45 9.83
CA LYS A 441 17.90 -0.60 10.10
C LYS A 441 17.82 -1.71 9.07
N MET A 442 16.63 -2.11 8.67
CA MET A 442 16.44 -3.12 7.63
C MET A 442 17.03 -2.65 6.30
N ILE A 443 16.75 -1.41 5.89
CA ILE A 443 17.31 -0.85 4.67
C ILE A 443 18.83 -0.77 4.73
N ALA A 444 19.40 -0.35 5.86
CA ALA A 444 20.84 -0.34 6.05
C ALA A 444 21.46 -1.76 6.00
N ALA A 445 20.76 -2.77 6.51
CA ALA A 445 21.22 -4.16 6.45
C ALA A 445 21.17 -4.71 5.01
N LEU A 446 20.05 -4.50 4.31
CA LEU A 446 19.87 -4.90 2.91
C LEU A 446 20.90 -4.24 1.99
N SER A 447 21.23 -2.97 2.25
CA SER A 447 22.25 -2.23 1.50
C SER A 447 23.69 -2.55 1.90
N ARG A 448 23.91 -3.42 2.90
CA ARG A 448 25.23 -3.68 3.51
C ARG A 448 25.94 -2.40 3.98
N GLY A 449 25.17 -1.48 4.54
CA GLY A 449 25.65 -0.20 5.04
C GLY A 449 25.94 0.85 3.97
N VAL A 450 25.67 0.57 2.69
CA VAL A 450 25.82 1.55 1.61
C VAL A 450 24.88 2.73 1.86
N LYS A 451 25.45 3.94 1.76
CA LYS A 451 24.75 5.22 1.75
C LYS A 451 24.91 5.89 0.39
N VAL A 452 23.92 6.69 0.01
CA VAL A 452 23.91 7.44 -1.24
C VAL A 452 23.79 8.93 -0.91
N ASP A 453 24.49 9.81 -1.64
CA ASP A 453 24.23 11.25 -1.44
C ASP A 453 22.79 11.55 -1.78
N SER A 454 22.13 12.23 -0.85
CA SER A 454 20.94 12.99 -1.21
C SER A 454 21.33 14.04 -2.25
N THR A 455 20.57 14.07 -3.34
CA THR A 455 20.72 15.05 -4.41
C THR A 455 20.31 16.45 -3.93
N HIS A 456 19.57 16.54 -2.83
CA HIS A 456 19.25 17.78 -2.12
C HIS A 456 20.50 18.49 -1.59
N HIS A 457 21.57 17.78 -1.22
CA HIS A 457 22.81 18.41 -0.74
C HIS A 457 23.73 18.94 -1.86
N ARG A 458 23.51 18.54 -3.12
CA ARG A 458 24.28 19.07 -4.27
C ARG A 458 23.76 20.42 -4.76
N ARG A 459 22.55 20.82 -4.34
CA ARG A 459 22.04 22.18 -4.53
C ARG A 459 22.52 22.98 -3.33
N ASN A 460 23.53 23.83 -3.54
CA ASN A 460 24.15 24.68 -2.54
C ASN A 460 23.19 25.82 -2.12
N THR A 461 21.99 25.46 -1.67
CA THR A 461 20.95 26.38 -1.23
C THR A 461 20.71 26.08 0.24
N ASN A 462 20.98 27.06 1.11
CA ASN A 462 20.47 27.11 2.49
C ASN A 462 18.92 27.17 2.56
N ASP A 463 18.26 26.93 1.43
CA ASP A 463 16.83 26.92 1.23
C ASP A 463 16.38 25.45 1.22
N ALA A 464 15.90 24.98 2.36
CA ALA A 464 15.11 23.75 2.47
C ALA A 464 13.69 23.93 1.89
N THR A 465 13.52 24.80 0.90
CA THR A 465 12.23 25.18 0.37
C THR A 465 11.99 24.38 -0.89
N TYR A 466 11.16 23.33 -0.75
CA TYR A 466 10.21 22.95 -1.78
C TYR A 466 9.71 24.24 -2.41
N SER A 467 10.16 24.53 -3.64
CA SER A 467 9.90 25.79 -4.32
C SER A 467 8.41 26.11 -4.15
N GLU A 468 8.07 27.26 -3.56
CA GLU A 468 6.67 27.71 -3.53
C GLU A 468 6.22 27.79 -4.99
N ILE A 469 5.47 26.79 -5.44
CA ILE A 469 4.99 26.74 -6.81
C ILE A 469 3.76 27.62 -6.86
N TYR A 470 3.82 28.68 -7.64
CA TYR A 470 2.69 29.54 -7.94
C TYR A 470 2.13 29.17 -9.32
N ILE A 471 0.81 29.06 -9.41
CA ILE A 471 0.11 28.95 -10.69
C ILE A 471 -0.68 30.24 -10.88
N GLY A 472 -0.35 31.01 -11.92
CA GLY A 472 -0.93 32.32 -12.19
C GLY A 472 -0.38 33.47 -11.34
N GLU A 473 -0.52 34.70 -11.81
CA GLU A 473 -0.12 35.91 -11.08
C GLU A 473 -1.18 36.35 -10.05
N GLN A 474 -0.79 37.10 -9.02
CA GLN A 474 -1.71 37.59 -7.98
C GLN A 474 -2.79 38.54 -8.53
N THR A 475 -2.43 39.37 -9.51
CA THR A 475 -3.35 40.20 -10.31
C THR A 475 -4.43 39.34 -11.00
N ASN A 476 -4.04 38.17 -11.50
CA ASN A 476 -4.95 37.22 -12.13
C ASN A 476 -5.97 36.65 -11.14
N TYR A 477 -5.61 36.45 -9.86
CA TYR A 477 -6.55 35.93 -8.85
C TYR A 477 -7.76 36.86 -8.64
N LYS A 478 -7.51 38.14 -8.34
CA LYS A 478 -8.59 39.12 -8.07
C LYS A 478 -9.46 39.32 -9.30
N GLN A 479 -8.84 39.42 -10.49
CA GLN A 479 -9.57 39.57 -11.75
C GLN A 479 -10.42 38.33 -12.03
N LEU A 480 -9.87 37.12 -11.89
CA LEU A 480 -10.56 35.87 -12.12
C LEU A 480 -11.73 35.68 -11.14
N ALA A 481 -11.51 35.92 -9.85
CA ALA A 481 -12.55 35.86 -8.83
C ALA A 481 -13.70 36.84 -9.12
N SER A 482 -13.39 38.07 -9.54
CA SER A 482 -14.39 39.07 -9.93
C SER A 482 -15.18 38.62 -11.17
N GLN A 483 -14.50 38.08 -12.19
CA GLN A 483 -15.16 37.57 -13.39
C GLN A 483 -16.08 36.38 -13.11
N LEU A 484 -15.63 35.42 -12.30
CA LEU A 484 -16.42 34.26 -11.90
C LEU A 484 -17.66 34.69 -11.14
N SER A 485 -17.52 35.62 -10.19
CA SER A 485 -18.66 36.14 -9.42
C SER A 485 -19.71 36.80 -10.35
N LYS A 486 -19.28 37.63 -11.30
CA LYS A 486 -20.18 38.35 -12.24
C LYS A 486 -20.89 37.45 -13.25
N ARG A 487 -20.29 36.32 -13.62
CA ARG A 487 -20.80 35.41 -14.67
C ARG A 487 -21.50 34.17 -14.10
N SER A 488 -21.56 34.04 -12.79
CA SER A 488 -22.17 32.90 -12.12
C SER A 488 -23.69 32.99 -12.15
N ALA A 489 -24.35 31.84 -12.33
CA ALA A 489 -25.77 31.70 -12.05
C ALA A 489 -25.99 31.20 -10.61
N SER A 490 -25.00 30.51 -10.03
CA SER A 490 -25.05 30.01 -8.65
C SER A 490 -23.68 30.09 -7.99
N ILE A 491 -23.68 30.53 -6.73
CA ILE A 491 -22.51 30.55 -5.84
C ILE A 491 -22.94 29.99 -4.49
N LEU A 492 -22.36 28.86 -4.11
CA LEU A 492 -22.52 28.29 -2.78
C LEU A 492 -21.31 28.64 -1.95
N VAL A 493 -21.54 29.18 -0.74
CA VAL A 493 -20.47 29.63 0.15
C VAL A 493 -20.49 28.77 1.41
N THR A 494 -19.34 28.19 1.75
CA THR A 494 -19.11 27.53 3.03
C THR A 494 -17.93 28.22 3.72
N GLN A 495 -18.10 28.58 4.98
CA GLN A 495 -17.08 29.24 5.78
C GLN A 495 -16.66 28.34 6.95
N PHE A 496 -15.35 28.20 7.12
CA PHE A 496 -14.73 27.51 8.25
C PHE A 496 -14.03 28.54 9.14
N PRO A 497 -14.66 28.95 10.26
CA PRO A 497 -14.03 29.90 11.17
C PRO A 497 -12.85 29.26 11.91
N ALA A 498 -11.79 30.04 12.14
CA ALA A 498 -10.72 29.68 13.07
C ALA A 498 -11.03 30.21 14.47
N ARG A 499 -10.46 29.57 15.50
CA ARG A 499 -10.63 30.04 16.89
C ARG A 499 -9.86 31.32 17.14
N ASN A 500 -8.70 31.48 16.51
CA ASN A 500 -7.88 32.69 16.60
C ASN A 500 -7.45 33.19 15.21
N SER A 501 -7.17 34.49 15.10
CA SER A 501 -6.57 35.14 13.93
C SER A 501 -5.15 34.64 13.63
N GLY A 502 -4.53 35.04 12.52
CA GLY A 502 -3.18 34.62 12.13
C GLY A 502 -3.09 33.31 11.33
N LEU A 503 -4.14 32.89 10.61
CA LEU A 503 -4.07 31.71 9.74
C LEU A 503 -3.01 31.85 8.63
N ARG A 504 -2.74 33.08 8.21
CA ARG A 504 -1.77 33.41 7.15
C ARG A 504 -0.34 33.55 7.65
N ASP A 505 -0.13 33.50 8.97
CA ASP A 505 1.20 33.58 9.57
C ASP A 505 2.04 32.38 9.15
N ASP A 506 3.24 32.64 8.60
CA ASP A 506 4.18 31.63 8.07
C ASP A 506 3.54 30.65 7.07
N LEU A 507 2.51 31.10 6.35
CA LEU A 507 1.80 30.27 5.37
C LEU A 507 2.73 29.85 4.22
N ARG A 508 2.89 28.53 4.07
CA ARG A 508 3.62 27.90 2.98
C ARG A 508 2.67 27.25 1.99
N THR A 509 3.02 27.32 0.72
CA THR A 509 2.31 26.67 -0.38
C THR A 509 3.19 25.60 -1.02
N ILE A 510 2.68 24.38 -1.12
CA ILE A 510 3.38 23.24 -1.75
C ILE A 510 2.46 22.64 -2.81
N ALA A 511 3.00 22.30 -3.97
CA ALA A 511 2.21 21.66 -5.03
C ALA A 511 2.92 20.43 -5.58
N PHE A 512 2.11 19.42 -5.90
CA PHE A 512 2.47 18.23 -6.66
C PHE A 512 1.55 18.16 -7.88
N PRO A 513 1.81 18.95 -8.94
CA PRO A 513 0.88 19.08 -10.06
C PRO A 513 0.67 17.79 -10.85
N ASP A 514 1.67 16.91 -10.91
CA ASP A 514 1.54 15.62 -11.60
C ASP A 514 0.62 14.66 -10.85
N PHE A 515 0.65 14.69 -9.51
CA PHE A 515 -0.36 14.01 -8.68
C PHE A 515 -1.70 14.76 -8.68
N GLY A 516 -1.64 16.09 -8.81
CA GLY A 516 -2.74 17.05 -8.69
C GLY A 516 -3.16 17.30 -7.23
N LEU A 517 -2.19 17.56 -6.36
CA LEU A 517 -2.41 17.90 -4.95
C LEU A 517 -1.73 19.23 -4.61
N TYR A 518 -2.48 20.12 -3.96
CA TYR A 518 -2.06 21.49 -3.65
C TYR A 518 -2.29 21.75 -2.17
N LEU A 519 -1.25 22.18 -1.47
CA LEU A 519 -1.23 22.25 -0.02
C LEU A 519 -0.99 23.69 0.43
N PHE A 520 -1.75 24.11 1.43
CA PHE A 520 -1.46 25.25 2.26
C PHE A 520 -1.17 24.77 3.66
N ARG A 521 -0.08 25.24 4.26
CA ARG A 521 0.27 24.83 5.61
C ARG A 521 0.98 25.92 6.40
N SER A 522 0.67 25.98 7.67
CA SER A 522 1.43 26.70 8.70
C SER A 522 1.43 25.86 9.97
N LYS A 523 1.90 26.40 11.10
CA LYS A 523 1.87 25.69 12.39
C LYS A 523 0.44 25.35 12.84
N ARG A 524 -0.54 26.18 12.47
CA ARG A 524 -1.95 26.08 12.91
C ARG A 524 -2.93 25.67 11.82
N PHE A 525 -2.47 25.61 10.58
CA PHE A 525 -3.33 25.42 9.42
C PHE A 525 -2.78 24.34 8.50
N TYR A 526 -3.66 23.47 8.02
CA TYR A 526 -3.40 22.54 6.94
C TYR A 526 -4.62 22.48 6.04
N LEU A 527 -4.43 22.69 4.74
CA LEU A 527 -5.44 22.52 3.71
C LEU A 527 -4.82 21.77 2.54
N ALA A 528 -5.38 20.63 2.19
CA ALA A 528 -5.07 19.91 0.97
C ALA A 528 -6.21 20.06 -0.03
N VAL A 529 -5.88 20.36 -1.28
CA VAL A 529 -6.84 20.50 -2.39
C VAL A 529 -6.48 19.53 -3.49
N ARG A 530 -7.44 18.65 -3.84
CA ARG A 530 -7.32 17.74 -4.98
C ARG A 530 -7.72 18.47 -6.25
N CYS A 531 -6.82 18.64 -7.21
CA CYS A 531 -7.18 19.17 -8.52
C CYS A 531 -6.12 18.82 -9.57
N GLY A 532 -6.37 17.84 -10.42
CA GLY A 532 -5.44 17.52 -11.49
C GLY A 532 -5.73 16.18 -12.13
N LEU A 533 -4.89 15.80 -13.08
CA LEU A 533 -5.11 14.59 -13.87
C LEU A 533 -5.25 13.38 -12.95
N SER A 534 -6.22 12.54 -13.29
CA SER A 534 -6.37 11.21 -12.70
C SER A 534 -5.53 10.25 -13.55
N GLY A 535 -4.21 10.28 -13.35
CA GLY A 535 -3.25 9.45 -14.08
C GLY A 535 -2.97 9.87 -15.53
N ARG A 536 -1.79 9.50 -16.05
CA ARG A 536 -1.46 9.59 -17.48
C ARG A 536 -2.17 8.46 -18.22
N GLU A 537 -3.08 8.73 -19.15
CA GLU A 537 -3.74 7.77 -20.07
C GLU A 537 -4.36 6.46 -19.50
N TYR A 538 -4.33 6.21 -18.19
CA TYR A 538 -4.81 4.98 -17.58
C TYR A 538 -6.12 5.17 -16.83
N LEU A 539 -6.92 4.10 -16.79
CA LEU A 539 -8.37 4.00 -16.55
C LEU A 539 -8.89 4.49 -15.17
N GLY A 540 -8.13 5.30 -14.42
CA GLY A 540 -8.56 5.89 -13.15
C GLY A 540 -9.03 4.85 -12.14
N GLY A 541 -8.45 3.65 -12.14
CA GLY A 541 -9.02 2.50 -11.42
C GLY A 541 -9.10 2.68 -9.91
N HIS A 542 -8.17 3.47 -9.37
CA HIS A 542 -8.08 3.86 -7.97
C HIS A 542 -8.48 5.32 -7.72
N ALA A 543 -8.87 6.06 -8.77
CA ALA A 543 -9.34 7.43 -8.65
C ALA A 543 -10.84 7.47 -8.33
N HIS A 544 -11.23 8.48 -7.55
CA HIS A 544 -12.61 8.75 -7.18
C HIS A 544 -13.13 9.98 -7.97
N ASN A 545 -14.42 10.30 -7.83
CA ASN A 545 -14.99 11.53 -8.39
C ASN A 545 -14.79 12.70 -7.43
N ASP A 546 -13.53 12.96 -7.08
CA ASP A 546 -13.10 13.82 -5.96
C ASP A 546 -12.43 15.12 -6.40
N GLN A 547 -12.45 15.45 -7.69
CA GLN A 547 -11.83 16.67 -8.20
C GLN A 547 -12.39 17.91 -7.51
N LEU A 548 -11.51 18.80 -7.07
CA LEU A 548 -11.74 19.97 -6.21
C LEU A 548 -12.05 19.67 -4.74
N THR A 549 -12.04 18.40 -4.29
CA THR A 549 -12.22 18.09 -2.86
C THR A 549 -11.12 18.70 -2.00
N ILE A 550 -11.44 18.93 -0.72
CA ILE A 550 -10.46 19.41 0.26
C ILE A 550 -10.45 18.56 1.53
N GLU A 551 -9.29 18.51 2.16
CA GLU A 551 -9.15 18.15 3.57
C GLU A 551 -8.58 19.32 4.35
N LEU A 552 -9.12 19.56 5.55
CA LEU A 552 -8.92 20.80 6.29
C LEU A 552 -8.68 20.52 7.77
N MET A 553 -7.57 21.06 8.30
CA MET A 553 -7.32 21.18 9.72
C MET A 553 -7.02 22.63 10.10
N ILE A 554 -7.65 23.09 11.19
CA ILE A 554 -7.42 24.42 11.77
C ILE A 554 -7.24 24.23 13.28
N ASP A 555 -6.23 24.86 13.85
CA ASP A 555 -5.98 24.88 15.30
C ASP A 555 -5.87 23.48 15.94
N GLY A 556 -5.35 22.52 15.18
CA GLY A 556 -5.19 21.12 15.61
C GLY A 556 -6.45 20.25 15.44
N GLU A 557 -7.57 20.82 15.01
CA GLU A 557 -8.82 20.10 14.81
C GLU A 557 -9.02 19.72 13.34
N THR A 558 -9.43 18.48 13.09
CA THR A 558 -9.80 18.01 11.74
C THR A 558 -11.24 18.41 11.45
N LEU A 559 -11.43 19.39 10.56
CA LEU A 559 -12.74 19.89 10.16
C LEU A 559 -13.31 19.12 8.97
N LEU A 560 -12.46 18.76 8.00
CA LEU A 560 -12.83 17.96 6.84
C LEU A 560 -11.76 16.90 6.59
N VAL A 561 -12.20 15.67 6.38
CA VAL A 561 -11.34 14.56 5.91
C VAL A 561 -12.13 13.73 4.91
N ASP A 562 -11.44 13.20 3.91
CA ASP A 562 -12.04 12.31 2.92
C ASP A 562 -12.47 10.98 3.56
N PRO A 563 -13.61 10.40 3.17
CA PRO A 563 -14.12 9.18 3.77
C PRO A 563 -13.25 7.93 3.51
N GLY A 564 -12.36 7.93 2.51
CA GLY A 564 -11.55 6.77 2.17
C GLY A 564 -12.27 5.81 1.22
N THR A 565 -12.11 4.49 1.39
CA THR A 565 -12.50 3.50 0.36
C THR A 565 -13.39 2.38 0.84
N TYR A 566 -13.24 1.99 2.09
CA TYR A 566 -13.89 0.86 2.73
C TYR A 566 -13.69 -0.52 2.06
N LEU A 567 -14.33 -0.82 0.92
CA LEU A 567 -14.32 -2.15 0.29
C LEU A 567 -14.14 -2.09 -1.23
N TYR A 568 -13.69 -3.20 -1.81
CA TYR A 568 -13.62 -3.41 -3.26
C TYR A 568 -14.74 -4.29 -3.82
N THR A 569 -14.40 -5.51 -4.23
CA THR A 569 -15.31 -6.47 -4.87
C THR A 569 -16.40 -7.06 -3.98
N PRO A 570 -16.27 -7.13 -2.64
CA PRO A 570 -17.30 -7.79 -1.83
C PRO A 570 -18.66 -7.10 -1.90
N ILE A 571 -18.68 -5.77 -1.90
CA ILE A 571 -19.90 -4.96 -1.92
C ILE A 571 -19.74 -3.82 -2.94
N PRO A 572 -19.96 -4.09 -4.24
CA PRO A 572 -19.77 -3.12 -5.32
C PRO A 572 -20.50 -1.79 -5.12
N GLN A 573 -21.72 -1.84 -4.54
CA GLN A 573 -22.52 -0.66 -4.26
C GLN A 573 -21.86 0.24 -3.23
N LYS A 574 -21.31 -0.34 -2.14
CA LYS A 574 -20.58 0.43 -1.13
C LYS A 574 -19.30 1.00 -1.71
N ARG A 575 -18.53 0.22 -2.49
CA ARG A 575 -17.35 0.74 -3.20
C ARG A 575 -17.69 1.99 -4.03
N ASN A 576 -18.73 1.93 -4.85
CA ASN A 576 -19.11 3.05 -5.70
C ASN A 576 -19.69 4.22 -4.89
N ALA A 577 -20.32 3.97 -3.73
CA ALA A 577 -20.75 5.03 -2.83
C ALA A 577 -19.56 5.85 -2.30
N TYR A 578 -18.44 5.20 -1.94
CA TYR A 578 -17.21 5.91 -1.54
C TYR A 578 -16.53 6.65 -2.70
N ARG A 579 -16.63 6.15 -3.94
CA ARG A 579 -16.04 6.80 -5.13
C ARG A 579 -16.88 7.94 -5.71
N SER A 580 -18.15 8.03 -5.30
CA SER A 580 -19.13 8.99 -5.80
C SER A 580 -18.76 10.42 -5.40
N VAL A 581 -19.07 11.39 -6.26
CA VAL A 581 -18.91 12.82 -5.94
C VAL A 581 -19.65 13.22 -4.65
N ARG A 582 -20.68 12.46 -4.25
CA ARG A 582 -21.47 12.67 -3.03
C ARG A 582 -20.72 12.33 -1.74
N ALA A 583 -19.71 11.48 -1.82
CA ALA A 583 -18.88 11.13 -0.67
C ALA A 583 -17.89 12.25 -0.29
N HIS A 584 -17.57 13.14 -1.23
CA HIS A 584 -16.51 14.13 -1.09
C HIS A 584 -17.06 15.55 -0.88
N PHE A 585 -16.28 16.38 -0.19
CA PHE A 585 -16.58 17.80 -0.04
C PHE A 585 -16.15 18.54 -1.30
N THR A 586 -16.95 18.49 -2.36
CA THR A 586 -16.64 19.04 -3.69
C THR A 586 -17.92 19.54 -4.40
N PRO A 587 -17.90 20.37 -5.48
CA PRO A 587 -19.12 20.74 -6.18
C PRO A 587 -19.94 19.52 -6.62
N GLN A 588 -21.23 19.50 -6.30
CA GLN A 588 -22.15 18.41 -6.61
C GLN A 588 -23.32 18.92 -7.44
N VAL A 589 -23.79 18.09 -8.39
CA VAL A 589 -24.99 18.35 -9.21
C VAL A 589 -25.96 17.18 -9.09
N ASP A 590 -27.26 17.46 -9.11
CA ASP A 590 -28.25 16.41 -8.93
C ASP A 590 -28.24 15.36 -10.04
N GLY A 591 -28.25 14.08 -9.65
CA GLY A 591 -28.23 12.94 -10.58
C GLY A 591 -26.99 12.83 -11.49
N LYS A 592 -25.91 13.61 -11.29
CA LYS A 592 -24.72 13.59 -12.14
C LYS A 592 -23.45 13.19 -11.41
N GLU A 593 -22.63 12.41 -12.09
CA GLU A 593 -21.29 12.00 -11.66
C GLU A 593 -20.25 12.48 -12.68
N PRO A 594 -19.10 13.04 -12.24
CA PRO A 594 -18.00 13.39 -13.14
C PRO A 594 -17.41 12.20 -13.91
N GLY A 595 -17.45 11.02 -13.28
CA GLY A 595 -16.93 9.76 -13.82
C GLY A 595 -18.01 8.73 -14.10
N ASN A 596 -17.68 7.72 -14.91
CA ASN A 596 -18.62 6.67 -15.34
C ASN A 596 -18.31 5.32 -14.69
N PHE A 597 -19.07 4.99 -13.64
CA PHE A 597 -18.94 3.74 -12.89
C PHE A 597 -19.43 2.49 -13.65
N SER A 598 -20.18 2.64 -14.76
CA SER A 598 -20.63 1.47 -15.55
C SER A 598 -19.49 0.75 -16.29
N LYS A 599 -18.28 1.33 -16.31
CA LYS A 599 -17.09 0.72 -16.92
C LYS A 599 -16.45 -0.36 -16.03
N GLY A 600 -16.88 -0.53 -14.79
CA GLY A 600 -16.40 -1.55 -13.85
C GLY A 600 -15.79 -0.96 -12.58
N LEU A 601 -15.56 -1.82 -11.58
CA LEU A 601 -15.15 -1.39 -10.23
C LEU A 601 -13.74 -0.80 -10.16
N PHE A 602 -12.88 -1.12 -11.11
CA PHE A 602 -11.51 -0.60 -11.20
C PHE A 602 -11.33 0.25 -12.44
N ARG A 603 -12.40 0.94 -12.85
CA ARG A 603 -12.37 1.95 -13.90
C ARG A 603 -13.18 3.15 -13.44
N ASN A 604 -12.59 4.34 -13.50
CA ASN A 604 -13.33 5.58 -13.36
C ASN A 604 -13.33 6.26 -14.74
N GLY A 605 -14.29 5.87 -15.60
CA GLY A 605 -14.38 6.42 -16.95
C GLY A 605 -14.64 7.92 -16.91
N GLY A 606 -14.28 8.65 -17.97
CA GLY A 606 -14.43 10.11 -18.02
C GLY A 606 -13.09 10.84 -17.91
N ASN A 607 -13.09 12.11 -18.31
CA ASN A 607 -11.96 13.01 -18.10
C ASN A 607 -12.59 14.34 -17.69
N PRO A 608 -12.72 14.62 -16.39
CA PRO A 608 -13.35 15.84 -15.93
C PRO A 608 -12.52 17.08 -16.33
N LYS A 609 -11.34 16.92 -16.94
CA LYS A 609 -10.42 17.99 -17.36
C LYS A 609 -10.20 19.00 -16.24
N ALA A 610 -9.91 18.47 -15.06
CA ALA A 610 -9.64 19.29 -13.89
C ALA A 610 -8.38 20.12 -14.10
N GLN A 611 -8.44 21.41 -13.76
CA GLN A 611 -7.37 22.36 -13.98
C GLN A 611 -7.30 23.36 -12.83
N VAL A 612 -6.08 23.63 -12.37
CA VAL A 612 -5.80 24.76 -11.48
C VAL A 612 -5.64 26.03 -12.32
N LEU A 613 -6.47 27.03 -12.03
CA LEU A 613 -6.43 28.35 -12.66
C LEU A 613 -5.59 29.34 -11.84
N TYR A 614 -5.61 29.20 -10.52
CA TYR A 614 -4.75 29.93 -9.61
C TYR A 614 -4.37 29.08 -8.38
N PHE A 615 -3.10 29.16 -7.97
CA PHE A 615 -2.63 28.66 -6.68
C PHE A 615 -1.49 29.53 -6.17
N GLY A 616 -1.65 30.07 -4.98
CA GLY A 616 -0.67 30.95 -4.33
C GLY A 616 -1.19 31.44 -2.98
N LYS A 617 -0.42 32.30 -2.28
CA LYS A 617 -0.74 32.74 -0.90
C LYS A 617 -2.12 33.40 -0.72
N GLU A 618 -2.76 33.88 -1.79
CA GLU A 618 -4.13 34.41 -1.73
C GLU A 618 -5.23 33.34 -1.67
N GLY A 619 -4.88 32.10 -2.00
CA GLY A 619 -5.79 30.96 -2.02
C GLY A 619 -5.70 30.15 -3.31
N PHE A 620 -6.83 29.61 -3.73
CA PHE A 620 -6.91 28.64 -4.82
C PHE A 620 -8.11 28.92 -5.72
N ILE A 621 -7.94 28.76 -7.03
CA ILE A 621 -9.06 28.67 -8.00
C ILE A 621 -8.81 27.47 -8.91
N GLY A 622 -9.74 26.53 -8.91
CA GLY A 622 -9.72 25.36 -9.77
C GLY A 622 -11.04 25.15 -10.50
N THR A 623 -11.03 24.37 -11.57
CA THR A 623 -12.22 24.04 -12.36
C THR A 623 -12.20 22.60 -12.83
N HIS A 624 -13.37 22.04 -13.10
CA HIS A 624 -13.53 20.84 -13.94
C HIS A 624 -14.85 20.91 -14.72
N VAL A 625 -14.97 20.11 -15.78
CA VAL A 625 -16.14 20.03 -16.68
C VAL A 625 -16.85 18.68 -16.59
N GLY A 626 -16.71 18.00 -15.45
CA GLY A 626 -17.21 16.63 -15.25
C GLY A 626 -18.73 16.47 -15.42
N PHE A 627 -19.49 17.54 -15.20
CA PHE A 627 -20.96 17.55 -15.34
C PHE A 627 -21.45 17.95 -16.74
N GLY A 628 -20.55 18.08 -17.71
CA GLY A 628 -20.83 18.57 -19.07
C GLY A 628 -20.79 20.10 -19.20
N PHE A 629 -20.51 20.82 -18.11
CA PHE A 629 -20.28 22.27 -18.07
C PHE A 629 -19.26 22.59 -16.98
N PRO A 630 -18.56 23.75 -17.06
CA PRO A 630 -17.56 24.11 -16.07
C PRO A 630 -18.19 24.43 -14.72
N VAL A 631 -17.64 23.84 -13.67
CA VAL A 631 -17.80 24.25 -12.28
C VAL A 631 -16.45 24.71 -11.75
N PHE A 632 -16.47 25.64 -10.81
CA PHE A 632 -15.27 26.24 -10.24
C PHE A 632 -15.32 26.17 -8.73
N ARG A 633 -14.16 26.02 -8.11
CA ARG A 633 -13.98 26.21 -6.67
C ARG A 633 -12.98 27.33 -6.45
N GLN A 634 -13.40 28.35 -5.72
CA GLN A 634 -12.51 29.37 -5.17
C GLN A 634 -12.35 29.13 -3.67
N ILE A 635 -11.12 29.11 -3.18
CA ILE A 635 -10.81 29.06 -1.75
C ILE A 635 -10.08 30.34 -1.39
N VAL A 636 -10.60 31.06 -0.41
CA VAL A 636 -10.01 32.26 0.17
C VAL A 636 -9.50 31.92 1.56
N ILE A 637 -8.23 32.19 1.83
CA ILE A 637 -7.64 32.05 3.16
C ILE A 637 -7.59 33.46 3.76
N GLU A 638 -8.50 33.72 4.68
CA GLU A 638 -8.50 34.95 5.48
C GLU A 638 -7.69 34.74 6.75
N ASP A 639 -7.53 35.81 7.53
CA ASP A 639 -6.75 35.74 8.76
C ASP A 639 -7.42 34.91 9.86
N SER A 640 -8.75 34.88 9.88
CA SER A 640 -9.56 34.18 10.90
C SER A 640 -10.57 33.18 10.30
N SER A 641 -10.54 32.94 8.98
CA SER A 641 -11.46 31.98 8.36
C SER A 641 -10.94 31.43 7.03
N VAL A 642 -11.47 30.28 6.62
CA VAL A 642 -11.33 29.76 5.26
C VAL A 642 -12.69 29.79 4.59
N ILE A 643 -12.79 30.48 3.46
CA ILE A 643 -14.04 30.60 2.69
C ILE A 643 -13.90 29.77 1.42
N VAL A 644 -14.79 28.79 1.25
CA VAL A 644 -14.93 28.00 0.04
C VAL A 644 -16.15 28.48 -0.74
N LYS A 645 -15.96 28.83 -2.00
CA LYS A 645 -17.01 29.23 -2.93
C LYS A 645 -17.06 28.26 -4.09
N ASP A 646 -18.15 27.51 -4.20
CA ASP A 646 -18.44 26.66 -5.35
C ASP A 646 -19.32 27.43 -6.32
N ILE A 647 -18.82 27.60 -7.54
CA ILE A 647 -19.34 28.55 -8.52
C ILE A 647 -19.73 27.78 -9.79
N SER A 648 -20.91 28.06 -10.31
CA SER A 648 -21.35 27.54 -11.59
C SER A 648 -22.03 28.60 -12.45
N ILE A 649 -21.90 28.44 -13.76
CA ILE A 649 -22.66 29.20 -14.77
C ILE A 649 -24.11 28.70 -14.90
N LYS A 650 -24.49 27.65 -14.17
CA LYS A 650 -25.85 27.12 -14.08
C LYS A 650 -26.32 27.07 -12.63
N ASP A 651 -27.61 27.23 -12.41
CA ASP A 651 -28.22 27.06 -11.09
C ASP A 651 -28.60 25.60 -10.82
N GLU A 652 -27.58 24.74 -10.80
CA GLU A 652 -27.71 23.28 -10.61
C GLU A 652 -26.85 22.74 -9.45
N LEU A 653 -26.07 23.61 -8.77
CA LEU A 653 -25.21 23.17 -7.66
C LEU A 653 -26.03 22.83 -6.43
N LEU A 654 -25.65 21.76 -5.76
CA LEU A 654 -26.25 21.35 -4.49
C LEU A 654 -25.43 21.85 -3.31
N GLN A 655 -26.13 22.29 -2.26
CA GLN A 655 -25.50 22.52 -0.96
C GLN A 655 -24.87 21.22 -0.48
N ILE A 656 -23.56 21.23 -0.30
CA ILE A 656 -22.81 20.07 0.16
C ILE A 656 -23.27 19.74 1.58
N ARG A 657 -23.80 18.54 1.76
CA ARG A 657 -24.19 18.01 3.08
C ARG A 657 -22.99 17.28 3.72
N PRO A 658 -22.98 17.12 5.05
CA PRO A 658 -22.06 16.19 5.70
C PRO A 658 -22.16 14.79 5.08
N ARG A 659 -21.06 14.04 5.19
CA ARG A 659 -20.72 12.87 4.36
C ARG A 659 -21.89 11.91 4.17
N THR A 660 -22.10 11.47 2.92
CA THR A 660 -23.12 10.44 2.61
C THR A 660 -22.67 9.02 2.95
N VAL A 661 -21.40 8.85 3.31
CA VAL A 661 -20.79 7.58 3.70
C VAL A 661 -19.94 7.80 4.96
N PRO A 662 -19.85 6.81 5.87
CA PRO A 662 -19.06 6.97 7.09
C PRO A 662 -17.56 6.97 6.79
N PHE A 663 -16.77 7.50 7.73
CA PHE A 663 -15.32 7.50 7.62
C PHE A 663 -14.73 6.08 7.68
N SER A 664 -13.85 5.76 6.73
CA SER A 664 -13.10 4.51 6.66
C SER A 664 -11.60 4.83 6.71
N PRO A 665 -10.92 4.64 7.86
CA PRO A 665 -9.48 4.93 7.97
C PRO A 665 -8.60 3.90 7.23
N GLY A 666 -9.16 2.75 6.83
CA GLY A 666 -8.45 1.67 6.17
C GLY A 666 -9.42 0.62 5.62
N TYR A 667 -8.90 -0.30 4.82
CA TYR A 667 -9.74 -1.27 4.12
C TYR A 667 -10.49 -2.17 5.11
N GLY A 668 -11.81 -2.30 4.92
CA GLY A 668 -12.72 -3.09 5.73
C GLY A 668 -13.03 -2.50 7.11
N VAL A 669 -12.58 -1.28 7.41
CA VAL A 669 -12.84 -0.58 8.67
C VAL A 669 -13.78 0.59 8.45
N VAL A 670 -14.77 0.76 9.32
CA VAL A 670 -15.70 1.89 9.30
C VAL A 670 -15.85 2.44 10.70
N GLU A 671 -15.59 3.72 10.90
CA GLU A 671 -15.87 4.40 12.17
C GLU A 671 -17.36 4.66 12.34
N ILE A 672 -17.87 4.44 13.54
CA ILE A 672 -19.23 4.82 13.92
C ILE A 672 -19.24 6.35 14.04
N GLU A 673 -20.11 7.00 13.26
CA GLU A 673 -20.33 8.44 13.42
C GLU A 673 -20.89 8.69 14.82
N THR A 674 -20.06 9.32 15.66
CA THR A 674 -20.60 9.98 16.85
C THR A 674 -21.22 11.27 16.34
N ASN A 675 -22.51 11.48 16.63
CA ASN A 675 -23.15 12.77 16.37
C ASN A 675 -22.30 13.84 17.07
N ALA A 676 -21.50 14.58 16.30
CA ALA A 676 -20.68 15.70 16.76
C ALA A 676 -21.33 17.00 16.31
#